data_AF-A0A9N8M3W9-F1
#
_entry.id   AF-A0A9N8M3W9-F1
#
_cell.length_a   1.000
_cell.length_b   1.000
_cell.length_c   1.000
_cell.angle_alpha   90.00
_cell.angle_beta   90.00
_cell.angle_gamma   90.00
#
_symmetry.space_group_name_H-M   'P 1'
#
loop_
_entity.id
_entity.type
_entity.pdbx_description
1 polymer ?
#
loop_
_entity_poly.entity_id
_entity_poly.type
_entity_poly.pdbx_seq_one_letter_code
_entity_poly.pdbx_strand_id
1 'polypeptide(L)'
;MSTEQSEVYDLLGIGFGPANLALAIALVETADAVKQLPRIHFLERQPHFAWHPTLLLPGASLQVSPLKDLATMRDPTSSFSFINYLHKTNRLVSFINKENQVPSRREWSAYLAWAAQRMDEYASYDQEVISIEPVHPSTETESTVNDATFHSVRILKVTSRAGKTGEVVHRLTRNITIAVGGVASIPAQVAPFYPANPWTENSLVVHSSTFLPSLSKIDAELKARMTQRLSLTASRTERDYPLRLAVLGSGQSAAEMASYLHSTYPQAHVTMIFRASAIVPSDDSAFVNSAAFDPDRTDTFWKASEAQRSEWRKEFRRTNYSVVRPDVLNHIHTVIYDQQIELPAPFPGAAGPSQGYFEIKANTTVIGSERVKGTVGDEFELNLINKLDVGKTEVARYDAIFLGTGFNRSPKQLQFLEPLAKFYPALDPQSRLRTAMSGSSTPDQIQDEASMCGTEEEAERARERQRGITRDYRLVSVADPAFAAEGQLPTSVGSPARRRSGDSDGQPSAYSRSSSVGGLSLVSSTSTLNESDGLSRSGSPNTTSASTPSVYLMGCNEATHGLSDSLLSIVAFRASEITQSLLERSAAVSSSSPSSRSPSGFPALHEEKAAESNDETLLKQASRKANATLHQVADQLHCLQSSVTA
;
A
#
# COMPACT_ATOMS: atom_id res chain seq x y z
N MET A 1 -22.48 40.20 -6.98
CA MET A 1 -21.66 39.13 -6.40
C MET A 1 -22.36 37.81 -6.72
N SER A 2 -21.91 37.15 -7.77
CA SER A 2 -22.39 35.84 -8.20
C SER A 2 -22.01 34.81 -7.15
N THR A 3 -23.01 34.21 -6.53
CA THR A 3 -22.87 33.00 -5.70
C THR A 3 -22.39 31.87 -6.60
N GLU A 4 -21.08 31.62 -6.64
CA GLU A 4 -20.53 30.37 -7.17
C GLU A 4 -21.09 29.24 -6.30
N GLN A 5 -22.03 28.46 -6.83
CA GLN A 5 -22.40 27.18 -6.25
C GLN A 5 -21.11 26.36 -6.15
N SER A 6 -20.64 26.09 -4.93
CA SER A 6 -19.45 25.27 -4.72
C SER A 6 -19.66 23.91 -5.39
N GLU A 7 -18.88 23.69 -6.43
CA GLU A 7 -19.10 22.66 -7.42
C GLU A 7 -18.67 21.29 -6.83
N VAL A 8 -19.62 20.38 -6.55
CA VAL A 8 -19.37 19.11 -5.81
C VAL A 8 -18.75 17.98 -6.65
N TYR A 9 -17.55 17.51 -6.29
CA TYR A 9 -16.86 16.39 -6.93
C TYR A 9 -17.56 15.03 -6.66
N ASP A 10 -17.48 14.12 -7.62
CA ASP A 10 -17.90 12.72 -7.44
C ASP A 10 -16.86 11.95 -6.63
N LEU A 11 -15.58 12.22 -6.86
CA LEU A 11 -14.46 11.65 -6.14
C LEU A 11 -13.36 12.68 -5.94
N LEU A 12 -12.83 12.77 -4.71
CA LEU A 12 -11.61 13.50 -4.41
C LEU A 12 -10.55 12.56 -3.81
N GLY A 13 -9.43 12.39 -4.50
CA GLY A 13 -8.31 11.58 -4.01
C GLY A 13 -7.30 12.38 -3.21
N ILE A 14 -6.91 11.85 -2.05
CA ILE A 14 -5.96 12.46 -1.12
C ILE A 14 -4.60 11.76 -1.26
N GLY A 15 -3.61 12.51 -1.74
CA GLY A 15 -2.32 12.03 -2.23
C GLY A 15 -2.40 11.64 -3.71
N PHE A 16 -1.34 11.91 -4.47
CA PHE A 16 -1.24 11.52 -5.88
C PHE A 16 0.02 10.69 -6.14
N GLY A 17 0.29 9.74 -5.23
CA GLY A 17 1.24 8.67 -5.44
C GLY A 17 0.69 7.54 -6.32
N PRO A 18 1.45 6.45 -6.52
CA PRO A 18 1.10 5.39 -7.48
C PRO A 18 -0.27 4.75 -7.30
N ALA A 19 -0.77 4.64 -6.06
CA ALA A 19 -2.09 4.07 -5.76
C ALA A 19 -3.23 4.92 -6.36
N ASN A 20 -3.27 6.22 -6.07
CA ASN A 20 -4.28 7.11 -6.63
C ASN A 20 -4.03 7.44 -8.11
N LEU A 21 -2.77 7.40 -8.57
CA LEU A 21 -2.46 7.52 -9.99
C LEU A 21 -3.02 6.32 -10.79
N ALA A 22 -2.86 5.09 -10.29
CA ALA A 22 -3.47 3.90 -10.91
C ALA A 22 -5.00 3.98 -10.91
N LEU A 23 -5.60 4.50 -9.83
CA LEU A 23 -7.05 4.73 -9.77
C LEU A 23 -7.52 5.76 -10.79
N ALA A 24 -6.82 6.90 -10.91
CA ALA A 24 -7.13 7.92 -11.92
C ALA A 24 -7.09 7.32 -13.33
N ILE A 25 -6.06 6.53 -13.64
CA ILE A 25 -5.92 5.84 -14.94
C ILE A 25 -7.09 4.88 -15.17
N ALA A 26 -7.43 4.05 -14.17
CA ALA A 26 -8.53 3.10 -14.29
C ALA A 26 -9.88 3.81 -14.52
N LEU A 27 -10.15 4.93 -13.83
CA LEU A 27 -11.36 5.72 -13.99
C LEU A 27 -11.46 6.35 -15.40
N VAL A 28 -10.36 6.89 -15.93
CA VAL A 28 -10.35 7.53 -17.26
C VAL A 28 -10.41 6.51 -18.40
N GLU A 29 -9.81 5.34 -18.25
CA GLU A 29 -9.87 4.27 -19.25
C GLU A 29 -11.20 3.47 -19.20
N THR A 30 -12.02 3.62 -18.16
CA THR A 30 -13.30 2.93 -18.03
C THR A 30 -14.46 3.80 -18.53
N ALA A 31 -15.04 3.43 -19.67
CA ALA A 31 -16.09 4.23 -20.34
C ALA A 31 -17.29 4.56 -19.44
N ASP A 32 -17.73 3.62 -18.60
CA ASP A 32 -18.85 3.85 -17.67
C ASP A 32 -18.47 4.80 -16.53
N ALA A 33 -17.22 4.77 -16.07
CA ALA A 33 -16.74 5.69 -15.04
C ALA A 33 -16.68 7.13 -15.55
N VAL A 34 -16.20 7.32 -16.79
CA VAL A 34 -16.23 8.64 -17.45
C VAL A 34 -17.65 9.21 -17.55
N LYS A 35 -18.67 8.35 -17.77
CA LYS A 35 -20.07 8.77 -17.85
C LYS A 35 -20.70 9.03 -16.48
N GLN A 36 -20.43 8.17 -15.49
CA GLN A 36 -21.13 8.16 -14.19
C GLN A 36 -20.40 8.97 -13.11
N LEU A 37 -19.12 9.25 -13.28
CA LEU A 37 -18.26 9.96 -12.33
C LEU A 37 -17.47 11.06 -13.07
N PRO A 38 -18.13 12.01 -13.76
CA PRO A 38 -17.45 12.98 -14.61
C PRO A 38 -16.52 13.93 -13.83
N ARG A 39 -16.69 14.07 -12.52
CA ARG A 39 -15.96 15.04 -11.70
C ARG A 39 -15.07 14.36 -10.67
N ILE A 40 -13.94 13.85 -11.15
CA ILE A 40 -12.86 13.30 -10.31
C ILE A 40 -11.72 14.30 -10.19
N HIS A 41 -11.09 14.39 -9.02
CA HIS A 41 -9.91 15.23 -8.82
C HIS A 41 -9.00 14.69 -7.72
N PHE A 42 -7.72 15.05 -7.72
CA PHE A 42 -6.72 14.55 -6.78
C PHE A 42 -5.90 15.69 -6.19
N LEU A 43 -5.53 15.58 -4.91
CA LEU A 43 -4.73 16.58 -4.18
C LEU A 43 -3.41 15.96 -3.73
N GLU A 44 -2.28 16.59 -4.07
CA GLU A 44 -0.94 16.16 -3.68
C GLU A 44 -0.18 17.28 -2.99
N ARG A 45 0.44 16.99 -1.84
CA ARG A 45 1.19 17.98 -1.07
C ARG A 45 2.50 18.40 -1.74
N GLN A 46 3.12 17.52 -2.50
CA GLN A 46 4.35 17.85 -3.22
C GLN A 46 4.05 18.80 -4.38
N PRO A 47 4.98 19.71 -4.73
CA PRO A 47 4.76 20.68 -5.80
C PRO A 47 4.79 20.07 -7.21
N HIS A 48 5.17 18.81 -7.35
CA HIS A 48 5.13 18.02 -8.58
C HIS A 48 5.13 16.53 -8.22
N PHE A 49 4.80 15.66 -9.17
CA PHE A 49 4.86 14.23 -8.95
C PHE A 49 6.30 13.77 -8.65
N ALA A 50 6.48 13.06 -7.53
CA ALA A 50 7.72 12.36 -7.23
C ALA A 50 7.47 11.10 -6.41
N TRP A 51 8.03 9.98 -6.85
CA TRP A 51 7.94 8.69 -6.16
C TRP A 51 9.26 8.37 -5.44
N HIS A 52 9.24 8.42 -4.10
CA HIS A 52 10.40 8.22 -3.23
C HIS A 52 11.70 8.92 -3.73
N PRO A 53 11.66 10.23 -4.07
CA PRO A 53 12.82 10.93 -4.62
C PRO A 53 14.03 10.91 -3.67
N THR A 54 13.77 10.73 -2.39
CA THR A 54 14.74 10.81 -1.29
C THR A 54 15.65 9.59 -1.17
N LEU A 55 15.31 8.50 -1.87
CA LEU A 55 16.10 7.26 -1.96
C LEU A 55 16.43 6.89 -3.41
N LEU A 56 16.46 7.86 -4.34
CA LEU A 56 16.95 7.63 -5.71
C LEU A 56 18.47 7.52 -5.78
N LEU A 57 18.99 6.56 -5.02
CA LEU A 57 20.41 6.25 -4.92
C LEU A 57 20.92 5.65 -6.24
N PRO A 58 22.15 5.99 -6.66
CA PRO A 58 22.79 5.37 -7.83
C PRO A 58 22.79 3.85 -7.73
N GLY A 59 22.53 3.16 -8.86
CA GLY A 59 22.52 1.70 -8.93
C GLY A 59 21.28 1.03 -8.32
N ALA A 60 20.40 1.76 -7.63
CA ALA A 60 19.25 1.15 -7.00
C ALA A 60 18.20 0.66 -8.01
N SER A 61 17.81 -0.61 -7.86
CA SER A 61 16.84 -1.28 -8.72
C SER A 61 15.45 -1.37 -8.09
N LEU A 62 14.42 -1.57 -8.89
CA LEU A 62 13.06 -1.87 -8.43
C LEU A 62 12.98 -3.32 -7.91
N GLN A 63 12.15 -3.58 -6.90
CA GLN A 63 11.98 -4.90 -6.25
C GLN A 63 10.80 -5.72 -6.79
N VAL A 64 10.25 -5.32 -7.92
CA VAL A 64 9.08 -5.98 -8.51
C VAL A 64 9.24 -6.06 -10.03
N SER A 65 8.63 -7.08 -10.63
CA SER A 65 8.51 -7.20 -12.08
C SER A 65 7.89 -5.92 -12.68
N PRO A 66 8.40 -5.42 -13.81
CA PRO A 66 7.82 -4.26 -14.50
C PRO A 66 6.40 -4.51 -15.01
N LEU A 67 5.94 -5.75 -15.10
CA LEU A 67 4.56 -6.08 -15.48
C LEU A 67 3.55 -5.82 -14.37
N LYS A 68 4.00 -5.62 -13.13
CA LYS A 68 3.16 -5.16 -12.02
C LYS A 68 3.11 -3.62 -11.97
N ASP A 69 2.93 -3.01 -13.14
CA ASP A 69 2.83 -1.56 -13.31
C ASP A 69 1.43 -1.01 -12.94
N LEU A 70 1.13 0.23 -13.38
CA LEU A 70 -0.12 0.91 -13.04
C LEU A 70 -1.36 0.36 -13.77
N ALA A 71 -1.20 -0.50 -14.78
CA ALA A 71 -2.31 -0.89 -15.66
C ALA A 71 -2.27 -2.35 -16.16
N THR A 72 -1.10 -2.91 -16.46
CA THR A 72 -0.94 -4.17 -17.21
C THR A 72 -1.72 -5.35 -16.62
N MET A 73 -1.78 -5.49 -15.28
CA MET A 73 -2.54 -6.58 -14.65
C MET A 73 -4.07 -6.40 -14.70
N ARG A 74 -4.55 -5.17 -14.99
CA ARG A 74 -5.96 -4.87 -15.24
C ARG A 74 -6.26 -4.99 -16.73
N ASP A 75 -5.43 -4.35 -17.56
CA ASP A 75 -5.56 -4.33 -19.00
C ASP A 75 -4.17 -4.16 -19.66
N PRO A 76 -3.60 -5.23 -20.25
CA PRO A 76 -2.31 -5.17 -20.95
C PRO A 76 -2.30 -4.23 -22.17
N THR A 77 -3.46 -3.88 -22.71
CA THR A 77 -3.59 -2.96 -23.85
C THR A 77 -3.56 -1.48 -23.44
N SER A 78 -3.63 -1.20 -22.13
CA SER A 78 -3.61 0.14 -21.59
C SER A 78 -2.43 0.94 -22.13
N SER A 79 -2.74 2.19 -22.51
CA SER A 79 -1.74 3.13 -22.97
C SER A 79 -0.80 3.59 -21.84
N PHE A 80 -1.06 3.23 -20.59
CA PHE A 80 -0.24 3.55 -19.41
C PHE A 80 0.67 2.39 -18.96
N SER A 81 0.74 1.29 -19.70
CA SER A 81 1.69 0.21 -19.38
C SER A 81 3.15 0.68 -19.45
N PHE A 82 4.02 0.07 -18.65
CA PHE A 82 5.46 0.33 -18.64
C PHE A 82 6.10 0.01 -20.00
N ILE A 83 5.60 -1.04 -20.68
CA ILE A 83 6.04 -1.39 -22.04
C ILE A 83 5.69 -0.27 -23.02
N ASN A 84 4.47 0.28 -22.97
CA ASN A 84 4.10 1.39 -23.83
C ASN A 84 4.89 2.66 -23.51
N TYR A 85 5.22 2.92 -22.23
CA TYR A 85 6.15 3.99 -21.84
C TYR A 85 7.52 3.83 -22.51
N LEU A 86 8.11 2.64 -22.44
CA LEU A 86 9.40 2.36 -23.10
C LEU A 86 9.31 2.53 -24.61
N HIS A 87 8.19 2.13 -25.23
CA HIS A 87 7.97 2.34 -26.66
C HIS A 87 7.86 3.83 -27.01
N LYS A 88 7.03 4.60 -26.29
CA LYS A 88 6.82 6.04 -26.52
C LYS A 88 8.07 6.88 -26.26
N THR A 89 8.98 6.40 -25.41
CA THR A 89 10.27 7.05 -25.13
C THR A 89 11.42 6.52 -25.98
N ASN A 90 11.15 5.69 -26.98
CA ASN A 90 12.13 5.07 -27.88
C ASN A 90 13.26 4.31 -27.14
N ARG A 91 12.88 3.62 -26.05
CA ARG A 91 13.79 2.86 -25.18
C ARG A 91 13.47 1.38 -25.07
N LEU A 92 12.39 0.91 -25.71
CA LEU A 92 11.97 -0.50 -25.62
C LEU A 92 13.06 -1.47 -26.07
N VAL A 93 13.68 -1.24 -27.24
CA VAL A 93 14.76 -2.09 -27.75
C VAL A 93 15.96 -2.09 -26.79
N SER A 94 16.36 -0.92 -26.31
CA SER A 94 17.47 -0.79 -25.35
C SER A 94 17.18 -1.49 -24.01
N PHE A 95 15.92 -1.45 -23.55
CA PHE A 95 15.50 -2.15 -22.34
C PHE A 95 15.52 -3.67 -22.53
N ILE A 96 15.04 -4.18 -23.67
CA ILE A 96 15.09 -5.61 -24.02
C ILE A 96 16.55 -6.10 -24.04
N ASN A 97 17.44 -5.34 -24.68
CA ASN A 97 18.87 -5.68 -24.78
C ASN A 97 19.62 -5.62 -23.45
N LYS A 98 19.05 -4.96 -22.42
CA LYS A 98 19.68 -4.90 -21.10
C LYS A 98 19.68 -6.26 -20.41
N GLU A 99 18.81 -7.19 -20.82
CA GLU A 99 18.57 -8.52 -20.24
C GLU A 99 18.21 -8.51 -18.73
N ASN A 100 18.25 -7.35 -18.07
CA ASN A 100 17.87 -7.16 -16.69
C ASN A 100 16.35 -7.22 -16.55
N GLN A 101 15.86 -8.12 -15.71
CA GLN A 101 14.44 -8.39 -15.55
C GLN A 101 13.68 -7.27 -14.80
N VAL A 102 14.40 -6.34 -14.16
CA VAL A 102 13.80 -5.22 -13.40
C VAL A 102 14.36 -3.85 -13.78
N PRO A 103 13.53 -2.79 -13.82
CA PRO A 103 13.98 -1.44 -14.09
C PRO A 103 14.74 -0.86 -12.88
N SER A 104 15.53 0.18 -13.14
CA SER A 104 16.11 0.98 -12.05
C SER A 104 15.01 1.79 -11.33
N ARG A 105 15.21 2.18 -10.06
CA ARG A 105 14.27 3.10 -9.38
C ARG A 105 14.13 4.44 -10.11
N ARG A 106 15.21 4.89 -10.76
CA ARG A 106 15.20 6.11 -11.61
C ARG A 106 14.29 5.94 -12.83
N GLU A 107 14.40 4.82 -13.54
CA GLU A 107 13.54 4.53 -14.69
C GLU A 107 12.08 4.34 -14.28
N TRP A 108 11.83 3.65 -13.17
CA TRP A 108 10.49 3.52 -12.62
C TRP A 108 9.89 4.86 -12.22
N SER A 109 10.68 5.73 -11.58
CA SER A 109 10.25 7.09 -11.23
C SER A 109 9.91 7.91 -12.46
N ALA A 110 10.69 7.78 -13.54
CA ALA A 110 10.43 8.44 -14.81
C ALA A 110 9.16 7.91 -15.49
N TYR A 111 8.90 6.60 -15.43
CA TYR A 111 7.64 6.00 -15.88
C TYR A 111 6.44 6.57 -15.12
N LEU A 112 6.51 6.58 -13.79
CA LEU A 112 5.42 7.08 -12.96
C LEU A 112 5.18 8.59 -13.18
N ALA A 113 6.24 9.39 -13.33
CA ALA A 113 6.13 10.80 -13.66
C ALA A 113 5.54 11.03 -15.05
N TRP A 114 5.91 10.22 -16.04
CA TRP A 114 5.31 10.25 -17.38
C TRP A 114 3.82 9.92 -17.35
N ALA A 115 3.42 8.94 -16.55
CA ALA A 115 2.01 8.60 -16.35
C ALA A 115 1.26 9.75 -15.64
N ALA A 116 1.84 10.31 -14.58
CA ALA A 116 1.26 11.42 -13.83
C ALA A 116 1.06 12.68 -14.69
N GLN A 117 2.04 13.03 -15.53
CA GLN A 117 1.96 14.19 -16.44
C GLN A 117 0.76 14.10 -17.39
N ARG A 118 0.42 12.90 -17.84
CA ARG A 118 -0.76 12.66 -18.69
C ARG A 118 -2.09 12.76 -17.94
N MET A 119 -2.05 12.92 -16.62
CA MET A 119 -3.19 13.04 -15.72
C MET A 119 -3.18 14.38 -14.97
N ASP A 120 -2.34 15.34 -15.38
CA ASP A 120 -2.16 16.63 -14.70
C ASP A 120 -3.47 17.43 -14.57
N GLU A 121 -4.39 17.31 -15.54
CA GLU A 121 -5.69 17.99 -15.47
C GLU A 121 -6.59 17.50 -14.32
N TYR A 122 -6.36 16.28 -13.83
CA TYR A 122 -7.10 15.67 -12.72
C TYR A 122 -6.42 15.91 -11.37
N ALA A 123 -5.29 16.60 -11.30
CA ALA A 123 -4.51 16.74 -10.06
C ALA A 123 -4.16 18.20 -9.74
N SER A 124 -4.25 18.56 -8.45
CA SER A 124 -3.66 19.78 -7.92
C SER A 124 -2.50 19.43 -6.98
N TYR A 125 -1.30 19.79 -7.41
CA TYR A 125 -0.08 19.74 -6.62
C TYR A 125 0.02 20.90 -5.63
N ASP A 126 0.97 20.81 -4.69
CA ASP A 126 1.17 21.79 -3.62
C ASP A 126 -0.08 21.98 -2.73
N GLN A 127 -0.89 20.94 -2.54
CA GLN A 127 -2.12 20.97 -1.73
C GLN A 127 -2.02 19.96 -0.58
N GLU A 128 -1.67 20.43 0.62
CA GLU A 128 -1.65 19.61 1.84
C GLU A 128 -3.04 19.54 2.45
N VAL A 129 -3.66 18.37 2.47
CA VAL A 129 -4.97 18.18 3.11
C VAL A 129 -4.82 18.16 4.63
N ILE A 130 -5.57 19.04 5.31
CA ILE A 130 -5.46 19.28 6.76
C ILE A 130 -6.71 18.91 7.55
N SER A 131 -7.89 18.84 6.91
CA SER A 131 -9.14 18.41 7.56
C SER A 131 -10.12 17.84 6.54
N ILE A 132 -10.88 16.81 6.94
CA ILE A 132 -12.01 16.26 6.20
C ILE A 132 -13.20 16.18 7.14
N GLU A 133 -14.27 16.90 6.81
CA GLU A 133 -15.45 17.05 7.65
C GLU A 133 -16.71 16.61 6.91
N PRO A 134 -17.68 15.95 7.58
CA PRO A 134 -18.98 15.71 6.98
C PRO A 134 -19.82 16.98 6.98
N VAL A 135 -20.58 17.20 5.91
CA VAL A 135 -21.45 18.38 5.75
C VAL A 135 -22.86 17.94 5.34
N HIS A 136 -23.87 18.64 5.88
CA HIS A 136 -25.27 18.43 5.51
C HIS A 136 -25.61 19.05 4.15
N PRO A 137 -26.49 18.44 3.35
CA PRO A 137 -26.87 18.97 2.03
C PRO A 137 -27.60 20.32 2.07
N SER A 138 -28.21 20.70 3.21
CA SER A 138 -29.17 21.82 3.30
C SER A 138 -28.67 23.04 4.07
N THR A 139 -27.43 23.08 4.55
CA THR A 139 -26.87 24.26 5.21
C THR A 139 -25.45 24.53 4.74
N GLU A 140 -25.30 25.53 3.86
CA GLU A 140 -24.03 26.19 3.58
C GLU A 140 -23.45 26.91 4.83
N THR A 141 -24.21 26.94 5.93
CA THR A 141 -23.83 27.47 7.24
C THR A 141 -23.66 26.35 8.27
N GLU A 142 -22.40 26.13 8.68
CA GLU A 142 -21.87 25.38 9.84
C GLU A 142 -22.90 24.82 10.84
N SER A 143 -23.72 23.86 10.41
CA SER A 143 -24.58 23.10 11.30
C SER A 143 -23.80 21.87 11.71
N THR A 144 -23.36 21.83 12.97
CA THR A 144 -22.57 20.72 13.52
C THR A 144 -23.28 19.39 13.30
N VAL A 145 -22.65 18.50 12.52
CA VAL A 145 -23.16 17.13 12.31
C VAL A 145 -23.00 16.36 13.63
N ASN A 146 -24.13 16.08 14.28
CA ASN A 146 -24.21 15.23 15.45
C ASN A 146 -24.43 13.76 15.06
N ASP A 147 -24.21 12.85 16.00
CA ASP A 147 -24.22 11.40 15.75
C ASP A 147 -25.58 10.91 15.20
N ALA A 148 -26.68 11.53 15.65
CA ALA A 148 -28.04 11.20 15.21
C ALA A 148 -28.33 11.62 13.76
N THR A 149 -27.62 12.60 13.19
CA THR A 149 -27.87 13.09 11.83
C THR A 149 -26.83 12.62 10.81
N PHE A 150 -25.79 11.86 11.21
CA PHE A 150 -24.78 11.41 10.26
C PHE A 150 -25.35 10.57 9.11
N HIS A 151 -26.42 9.81 9.37
CA HIS A 151 -27.09 9.02 8.33
C HIS A 151 -27.67 9.88 7.18
N SER A 152 -27.81 11.20 7.34
CA SER A 152 -28.26 12.14 6.31
C SER A 152 -27.11 12.90 5.63
N VAL A 153 -25.85 12.71 6.06
CA VAL A 153 -24.67 13.28 5.40
C VAL A 153 -24.53 12.67 4.02
N ARG A 154 -24.32 13.52 3.01
CA ARG A 154 -24.10 13.10 1.60
C ARG A 154 -22.82 13.67 0.99
N ILE A 155 -22.21 14.65 1.65
CA ILE A 155 -21.06 15.39 1.14
C ILE A 155 -20.01 15.52 2.24
N LEU A 156 -18.74 15.43 1.84
CA LEU A 156 -17.59 15.76 2.66
C LEU A 156 -16.97 17.07 2.19
N LYS A 157 -16.56 17.92 3.13
CA LYS A 157 -15.73 19.09 2.88
C LYS A 157 -14.29 18.72 3.17
N VAL A 158 -13.46 18.83 2.14
CA VAL A 158 -12.01 18.62 2.22
C VAL A 158 -11.34 19.98 2.23
N THR A 159 -10.58 20.24 3.28
CA THR A 159 -9.81 21.46 3.47
C THR A 159 -8.34 21.16 3.20
N SER A 160 -7.75 21.85 2.22
CA SER A 160 -6.33 21.78 1.91
C SER A 160 -5.66 23.14 2.08
N ARG A 161 -4.36 23.12 2.36
CA ARG A 161 -3.50 24.29 2.46
C ARG A 161 -2.47 24.25 1.35
N ALA A 162 -2.37 25.33 0.59
CA ALA A 162 -1.36 25.50 -0.43
C ALA A 162 0.03 25.63 0.21
N GLY A 163 0.99 24.80 -0.17
CA GLY A 163 2.32 24.76 0.48
C GLY A 163 3.12 26.05 0.31
N LYS A 164 3.04 26.70 -0.86
CA LYS A 164 3.76 27.94 -1.15
C LYS A 164 3.11 29.19 -0.57
N THR A 165 1.78 29.31 -0.66
CA THR A 165 1.06 30.55 -0.31
C THR A 165 0.45 30.50 1.09
N GLY A 166 0.27 29.30 1.66
CA GLY A 166 -0.49 29.08 2.89
C GLY A 166 -2.00 29.25 2.71
N GLU A 167 -2.49 29.50 1.49
CA GLU A 167 -3.90 29.67 1.19
C GLU A 167 -4.70 28.41 1.51
N VAL A 168 -5.85 28.58 2.15
CA VAL A 168 -6.74 27.48 2.51
C VAL A 168 -7.84 27.37 1.47
N VAL A 169 -7.98 26.18 0.88
CA VAL A 169 -8.96 25.88 -0.16
C VAL A 169 -9.93 24.81 0.34
N HIS A 170 -11.22 25.02 0.10
CA HIS A 170 -12.27 24.07 0.45
C HIS A 170 -12.84 23.43 -0.82
N ARG A 171 -13.00 22.10 -0.81
CA ARG A 171 -13.66 21.35 -1.89
C ARG A 171 -14.73 20.44 -1.31
N LEU A 172 -15.86 20.34 -2.00
CA LEU A 172 -16.96 19.46 -1.62
C LEU A 172 -16.92 18.20 -2.47
N THR A 173 -17.14 17.02 -1.88
CA THR A 173 -17.09 15.74 -2.60
C THR A 173 -18.06 14.70 -2.04
N ARG A 174 -18.54 13.81 -2.90
CA ARG A 174 -19.38 12.66 -2.50
C ARG A 174 -18.55 11.49 -2.00
N ASN A 175 -17.38 11.25 -2.58
CA ASN A 175 -16.50 10.15 -2.22
C ASN A 175 -15.06 10.64 -2.05
N ILE A 176 -14.28 9.95 -1.24
CA ILE A 176 -12.84 10.19 -1.12
C ILE A 176 -12.04 8.89 -1.18
N THR A 177 -10.85 8.96 -1.76
CA THR A 177 -9.82 7.92 -1.61
C THR A 177 -8.63 8.50 -0.86
N ILE A 178 -8.03 7.71 0.03
CA ILE A 178 -6.90 8.14 0.84
C ILE A 178 -5.72 7.22 0.55
N ALA A 179 -4.69 7.78 -0.07
CA ALA A 179 -3.50 7.05 -0.52
C ALA A 179 -2.22 7.85 -0.23
N VAL A 180 -2.04 8.27 1.02
CA VAL A 180 -0.96 9.18 1.46
C VAL A 180 0.36 8.48 1.82
N GLY A 181 0.44 7.16 1.67
CA GLY A 181 1.63 6.38 1.99
C GLY A 181 1.84 6.20 3.49
N GLY A 182 3.11 6.07 3.91
CA GLY A 182 3.48 5.83 5.30
C GLY A 182 4.14 7.04 5.96
N VAL A 183 3.97 7.16 7.28
CA VAL A 183 4.64 8.14 8.13
C VAL A 183 5.96 7.57 8.63
N ALA A 184 7.03 8.36 8.66
CA ALA A 184 8.34 7.92 9.14
C ALA A 184 8.25 7.33 10.56
N SER A 185 8.88 6.17 10.78
CA SER A 185 8.90 5.52 12.09
C SER A 185 10.14 5.95 12.87
N ILE A 186 9.99 6.89 13.80
CA ILE A 186 11.09 7.47 14.56
C ILE A 186 11.21 6.78 15.94
N PRO A 187 12.32 6.12 16.28
CA PRO A 187 12.50 5.52 17.60
C PRO A 187 12.48 6.59 18.71
N ALA A 188 11.80 6.30 19.81
CA ALA A 188 11.64 7.23 20.94
C ALA A 188 12.98 7.72 21.49
N GLN A 189 14.02 6.88 21.45
CA GLN A 189 15.35 7.18 21.96
C GLN A 189 16.03 8.33 21.22
N VAL A 190 15.73 8.53 19.92
CA VAL A 190 16.34 9.58 19.07
C VAL A 190 15.33 10.65 18.64
N ALA A 191 14.05 10.46 18.94
CA ALA A 191 12.97 11.38 18.60
C ALA A 191 13.21 12.83 19.06
N PRO A 192 13.81 13.12 20.25
CA PRO A 192 14.09 14.50 20.67
C PRO A 192 15.03 15.28 19.74
N PHE A 193 15.80 14.59 18.91
CA PHE A 193 16.77 15.19 17.97
C PHE A 193 16.27 15.21 16.52
N TYR A 194 15.14 14.59 16.25
CA TYR A 194 14.53 14.58 14.93
C TYR A 194 13.75 15.90 14.72
N PRO A 195 13.94 16.61 13.59
CA PRO A 195 13.34 17.92 13.39
C PRO A 195 11.82 17.82 13.20
N ALA A 196 11.10 18.88 13.59
CA ALA A 196 9.66 18.95 13.38
C ALA A 196 9.32 18.95 11.88
N ASN A 197 10.11 19.69 11.09
CA ASN A 197 10.03 19.70 9.63
C ASN A 197 11.36 19.25 8.98
N PRO A 198 11.55 17.93 8.73
CA PRO A 198 12.77 17.38 8.13
C PRO A 198 13.02 17.84 6.68
N TRP A 199 12.02 18.39 6.00
CA TRP A 199 12.14 18.89 4.64
C TRP A 199 12.72 20.28 4.56
N THR A 200 12.62 21.09 5.61
CA THR A 200 13.14 22.47 5.64
C THR A 200 14.31 22.62 6.60
N GLU A 201 14.25 22.00 7.77
CA GLU A 201 15.27 22.13 8.81
C GLU A 201 16.54 21.33 8.52
N ASN A 202 17.66 21.78 9.10
CA ASN A 202 18.93 21.05 9.10
C ASN A 202 18.98 20.17 10.35
N SER A 203 19.21 18.87 10.17
CA SER A 203 19.41 17.95 11.29
C SER A 203 20.39 16.85 10.91
N LEU A 204 21.23 16.49 11.89
CA LEU A 204 22.14 15.35 11.82
C LEU A 204 21.44 14.02 12.20
N VAL A 205 20.15 14.06 12.52
CA VAL A 205 19.30 12.87 12.65
C VAL A 205 18.36 12.82 11.46
N VAL A 206 18.66 11.94 10.51
CA VAL A 206 18.03 11.90 9.19
C VAL A 206 17.29 10.59 8.99
N HIS A 207 16.00 10.63 8.70
CA HIS A 207 15.25 9.42 8.35
C HIS A 207 15.35 9.12 6.85
N SER A 208 15.29 7.84 6.50
CA SER A 208 15.30 7.36 5.11
C SER A 208 14.28 8.06 4.19
N SER A 209 13.17 8.54 4.76
CA SER A 209 12.13 9.30 4.04
C SER A 209 12.59 10.64 3.48
N THR A 210 13.64 11.25 4.02
CA THR A 210 14.19 12.56 3.59
C THR A 210 15.68 12.48 3.29
N PHE A 211 16.24 11.27 3.14
CA PHE A 211 17.68 11.04 3.12
C PHE A 211 18.47 11.95 2.19
N LEU A 212 18.27 11.88 0.87
CA LEU A 212 19.05 12.69 -0.08
C LEU A 212 18.88 14.22 0.12
N PRO A 213 17.65 14.77 0.24
CA PRO A 213 17.49 16.20 0.54
C PRO A 213 18.13 16.62 1.86
N SER A 214 17.93 15.87 2.94
CA SER A 214 18.53 16.21 4.24
C SER A 214 20.05 16.11 4.19
N LEU A 215 20.60 15.06 3.56
CA LEU A 215 22.04 14.88 3.38
C LEU A 215 22.65 16.04 2.59
N SER A 216 22.00 16.51 1.53
CA SER A 216 22.50 17.63 0.73
C SER A 216 22.69 18.92 1.55
N LYS A 217 21.87 19.13 2.58
CA LYS A 217 21.97 20.29 3.48
C LYS A 217 23.10 20.19 4.49
N ILE A 218 23.40 18.97 4.95
CA ILE A 218 24.43 18.71 5.98
C ILE A 218 25.77 18.26 5.38
N ASP A 219 25.85 18.02 4.07
CA ASP A 219 27.05 17.47 3.41
C ASP A 219 28.30 18.33 3.63
N ALA A 220 28.16 19.66 3.50
CA ALA A 220 29.26 20.59 3.75
C ALA A 220 29.75 20.53 5.21
N GLU A 221 28.82 20.39 6.16
CA GLU A 221 29.14 20.25 7.59
C GLU A 221 29.87 18.93 7.86
N LEU A 222 29.38 17.81 7.32
CA LEU A 222 30.01 16.49 7.48
C LEU A 222 31.43 16.46 6.89
N LYS A 223 31.64 17.05 5.70
CA LYS A 223 32.97 17.18 5.07
C LYS A 223 33.93 18.05 5.88
N ALA A 224 33.43 19.15 6.45
CA ALA A 224 34.21 20.00 7.33
C ALA A 224 34.64 19.25 8.60
N ARG A 225 33.72 18.52 9.24
CA ARG A 225 34.01 17.68 10.41
C ARG A 225 35.08 16.61 10.11
N MET A 226 34.93 15.93 8.98
CA MET A 226 35.88 14.93 8.50
C MET A 226 37.28 15.52 8.31
N THR A 227 37.40 16.66 7.63
CA THR A 227 38.67 17.34 7.39
C THR A 227 39.34 17.79 8.70
N GLN A 228 38.55 18.37 9.62
CA GLN A 228 39.06 18.82 10.92
C GLN A 228 39.57 17.66 11.77
N ARG A 229 38.84 16.53 11.83
CA ARG A 229 39.31 15.34 12.57
C ARG A 229 40.55 14.69 11.96
N LEU A 230 40.66 14.64 10.63
CA LEU A 230 41.87 14.17 9.95
C LEU A 230 43.10 15.02 10.28
N SER A 231 42.92 16.31 10.55
CA SER A 231 44.02 17.19 10.99
C SER A 231 44.45 16.96 12.44
N LEU A 232 43.59 16.37 13.27
CA LEU A 232 43.82 16.12 14.69
C LEU A 232 44.45 14.73 14.97
N THR A 233 44.48 13.83 13.97
CA THR A 233 44.86 12.41 14.10
C THR A 233 46.38 12.18 14.09
N ALA A 234 47.12 12.83 14.99
CA ALA A 234 48.55 12.55 15.18
C ALA A 234 48.83 11.35 16.14
N SER A 235 47.81 10.92 16.89
CA SER A 235 47.84 9.78 17.82
C SER A 235 46.55 8.97 17.60
N ARG A 236 46.62 7.66 17.39
CA ARG A 236 45.48 6.81 17.06
C ARG A 236 44.81 6.25 18.32
N THR A 237 43.82 6.94 18.89
CA THR A 237 42.86 6.35 19.85
C THR A 237 41.46 6.20 19.22
N GLU A 238 40.58 5.39 19.81
CA GLU A 238 39.18 5.20 19.32
C GLU A 238 38.36 6.50 19.22
N ARG A 239 38.79 7.59 19.86
CA ARG A 239 38.16 8.92 19.76
C ARG A 239 38.63 9.74 18.56
N ASP A 240 39.63 9.26 17.82
CA ASP A 240 40.29 9.98 16.74
C ASP A 240 39.81 9.54 15.34
N TYR A 241 38.75 8.72 15.24
CA TYR A 241 38.20 8.35 13.92
C TYR A 241 37.64 9.58 13.16
N PRO A 242 37.92 9.70 11.85
CA PRO A 242 37.73 10.94 11.09
C PRO A 242 36.27 11.39 10.95
N LEU A 243 35.30 10.50 10.79
CA LEU A 243 33.87 10.82 10.80
C LEU A 243 33.10 9.56 11.19
N ARG A 244 32.14 9.62 12.11
CA ARG A 244 31.41 8.46 12.63
C ARG A 244 29.93 8.61 12.33
N LEU A 245 29.38 7.71 11.52
CA LEU A 245 28.00 7.75 11.06
C LEU A 245 27.25 6.49 11.53
N ALA A 246 26.19 6.66 12.31
CA ALA A 246 25.34 5.54 12.72
C ALA A 246 24.20 5.35 11.72
N VAL A 247 23.94 4.12 11.29
CA VAL A 247 22.75 3.75 10.53
C VAL A 247 21.91 2.79 11.35
N LEU A 248 20.73 3.22 11.81
CA LEU A 248 19.83 2.39 12.61
C LEU A 248 18.88 1.60 11.71
N GLY A 249 18.93 0.27 11.80
CA GLY A 249 18.07 -0.65 11.07
C GLY A 249 18.83 -1.63 10.17
N SER A 250 18.10 -2.62 9.67
CA SER A 250 18.64 -3.74 8.88
C SER A 250 17.79 -4.08 7.65
N GLY A 251 16.86 -3.20 7.26
CA GLY A 251 16.07 -3.37 6.03
C GLY A 251 16.78 -2.74 4.83
N GLN A 252 16.20 -2.93 3.64
CA GLN A 252 16.73 -2.39 2.37
C GLN A 252 17.21 -0.94 2.48
N SER A 253 16.37 -0.03 2.99
CA SER A 253 16.74 1.39 3.09
C SER A 253 17.97 1.63 3.97
N ALA A 254 18.11 0.88 5.07
CA ALA A 254 19.27 0.99 5.95
C ALA A 254 20.55 0.52 5.23
N ALA A 255 20.48 -0.63 4.56
CA ALA A 255 21.60 -1.20 3.81
C ALA A 255 22.05 -0.27 2.67
N GLU A 256 21.12 0.23 1.87
CA GLU A 256 21.43 1.14 0.76
C GLU A 256 21.97 2.49 1.25
N MET A 257 21.42 3.07 2.33
CA MET A 257 21.96 4.29 2.92
C MET A 257 23.38 4.07 3.46
N ALA A 258 23.63 2.96 4.15
CA ALA A 258 24.96 2.65 4.69
C ALA A 258 26.00 2.50 3.58
N SER A 259 25.69 1.74 2.52
CA SER A 259 26.55 1.60 1.33
C SER A 259 26.78 2.94 0.63
N TYR A 260 25.74 3.76 0.49
CA TYR A 260 25.85 5.10 -0.10
C TYR A 260 26.74 6.03 0.74
N LEU A 261 26.57 6.05 2.06
CA LEU A 261 27.37 6.88 2.97
C LEU A 261 28.84 6.46 2.95
N HIS A 262 29.12 5.15 2.96
CA HIS A 262 30.48 4.64 2.88
C HIS A 262 31.16 5.02 1.56
N SER A 263 30.42 4.97 0.45
CA SER A 263 30.93 5.39 -0.86
C SER A 263 31.12 6.92 -0.96
N THR A 264 30.25 7.70 -0.33
CA THR A 264 30.26 9.17 -0.38
C THR A 264 31.32 9.78 0.54
N TYR A 265 31.61 9.12 1.67
CA TYR A 265 32.61 9.54 2.65
C TYR A 265 33.64 8.41 2.86
N PRO A 266 34.62 8.24 1.95
CA PRO A 266 35.51 7.06 1.94
C PRO A 266 36.42 6.91 3.16
N GLN A 267 36.58 7.94 4.00
CA GLN A 267 37.33 7.83 5.26
C GLN A 267 36.41 7.72 6.47
N ALA A 268 35.07 7.81 6.32
CA ALA A 268 34.15 7.72 7.43
C ALA A 268 34.03 6.27 7.96
N HIS A 269 33.84 6.16 9.27
CA HIS A 269 33.38 4.96 9.93
C HIS A 269 31.84 4.94 9.91
N VAL A 270 31.26 4.01 9.14
CA VAL A 270 29.82 3.79 9.06
C VAL A 270 29.46 2.53 9.86
N THR A 271 28.63 2.69 10.89
CA THR A 271 28.19 1.57 11.75
C THR A 271 26.70 1.31 11.55
N MET A 272 26.35 0.12 11.06
CA MET A 272 24.96 -0.35 11.05
C MET A 272 24.61 -0.97 12.41
N ILE A 273 23.57 -0.44 13.07
CA ILE A 273 23.12 -0.90 14.39
C ILE A 273 21.70 -1.44 14.28
N PHE A 274 21.49 -2.71 14.67
CA PHE A 274 20.17 -3.32 14.63
C PHE A 274 19.97 -4.47 15.61
N ARG A 275 18.70 -4.64 16.01
CA ARG A 275 18.25 -5.60 17.04
C ARG A 275 18.20 -7.07 16.61
N ALA A 276 18.23 -7.33 15.30
CA ALA A 276 18.20 -8.68 14.72
C ALA A 276 19.59 -9.31 14.80
N SER A 277 19.66 -10.65 14.73
CA SER A 277 20.92 -11.38 14.78
C SER A 277 21.73 -11.30 13.48
N ALA A 278 21.07 -11.07 12.35
CA ALA A 278 21.68 -10.93 11.04
C ALA A 278 20.81 -10.05 10.12
N ILE A 279 21.42 -9.56 9.04
CA ILE A 279 20.69 -9.03 7.88
C ILE A 279 20.27 -10.23 7.04
N VAL A 280 18.99 -10.32 6.69
CA VAL A 280 18.43 -11.48 5.97
C VAL A 280 18.07 -11.09 4.53
N PRO A 281 18.23 -12.01 3.57
CA PRO A 281 17.82 -11.77 2.20
C PRO A 281 16.30 -11.66 2.09
N SER A 282 15.81 -10.84 1.15
CA SER A 282 14.40 -10.86 0.76
C SER A 282 14.07 -12.18 0.05
N ASP A 283 12.95 -12.80 0.43
CA ASP A 283 12.45 -14.00 -0.27
C ASP A 283 11.58 -13.58 -1.45
N ASP A 284 12.10 -13.73 -2.66
CA ASP A 284 11.43 -13.44 -3.93
C ASP A 284 11.08 -14.71 -4.73
N SER A 285 11.18 -15.88 -4.09
CA SER A 285 10.88 -17.16 -4.73
C SER A 285 9.42 -17.23 -5.20
N ALA A 286 9.19 -17.82 -6.38
CA ALA A 286 7.90 -17.76 -7.06
C ALA A 286 6.72 -18.28 -6.22
N PHE A 287 6.89 -19.40 -5.49
CA PHE A 287 5.85 -19.97 -4.62
C PHE A 287 5.50 -19.07 -3.43
N VAL A 288 6.52 -18.45 -2.83
CA VAL A 288 6.30 -17.56 -1.68
C VAL A 288 5.67 -16.25 -2.16
N ASN A 289 6.16 -15.71 -3.28
CA ASN A 289 5.62 -14.47 -3.86
C ASN A 289 4.17 -14.63 -4.33
N SER A 290 3.80 -15.73 -4.97
CA SER A 290 2.41 -15.96 -5.39
C SER A 290 1.49 -16.07 -4.17
N ALA A 291 1.88 -16.82 -3.15
CA ALA A 291 1.11 -16.97 -1.92
C ALA A 291 0.98 -15.67 -1.10
N ALA A 292 1.95 -14.76 -1.20
CA ALA A 292 1.96 -13.50 -0.48
C ALA A 292 1.29 -12.34 -1.23
N PHE A 293 1.38 -12.31 -2.57
CA PHE A 293 1.18 -11.08 -3.34
C PHE A 293 0.31 -11.20 -4.59
N ASP A 294 -0.16 -12.38 -4.97
CA ASP A 294 -1.09 -12.47 -6.08
C ASP A 294 -2.45 -11.83 -5.72
N PRO A 295 -3.16 -11.22 -6.68
CA PRO A 295 -4.38 -10.47 -6.38
C PRO A 295 -5.46 -11.28 -5.64
N ASP A 296 -5.62 -12.56 -5.99
CA ASP A 296 -6.57 -13.50 -5.37
C ASP A 296 -6.24 -13.83 -3.90
N ARG A 297 -5.00 -13.59 -3.47
CA ARG A 297 -4.60 -13.75 -2.06
C ARG A 297 -5.29 -12.75 -1.16
N THR A 298 -5.69 -11.59 -1.67
CA THR A 298 -6.49 -10.64 -0.89
C THR A 298 -7.85 -11.24 -0.52
N ASP A 299 -8.50 -12.02 -1.39
CA ASP A 299 -9.75 -12.72 -1.06
C ASP A 299 -9.56 -13.82 -0.02
N THR A 300 -8.49 -14.60 -0.18
CA THR A 300 -8.16 -15.67 0.78
C THR A 300 -7.86 -15.07 2.15
N PHE A 301 -7.07 -14.01 2.20
CA PHE A 301 -6.72 -13.30 3.42
C PHE A 301 -7.95 -12.63 4.04
N TRP A 302 -8.84 -12.07 3.21
CA TRP A 302 -10.11 -11.49 3.66
C TRP A 302 -11.01 -12.53 4.32
N LYS A 303 -11.08 -13.76 3.84
CA LYS A 303 -11.92 -14.79 4.47
C LYS A 303 -11.31 -15.40 5.74
N ALA A 304 -10.01 -15.23 5.95
CA ALA A 304 -9.25 -15.86 7.03
C ALA A 304 -9.44 -15.22 8.41
N SER A 305 -9.13 -16.00 9.45
CA SER A 305 -9.22 -15.59 10.85
C SER A 305 -8.17 -14.58 11.27
N GLU A 306 -8.40 -13.87 12.38
CA GLU A 306 -7.35 -13.00 12.93
C GLU A 306 -6.10 -13.81 13.29
N ALA A 307 -6.26 -15.01 13.85
CA ALA A 307 -5.16 -15.92 14.13
C ALA A 307 -4.40 -16.32 12.85
N GLN A 308 -5.11 -16.78 11.81
CA GLN A 308 -4.53 -17.15 10.51
C GLN A 308 -3.84 -15.96 9.84
N ARG A 309 -4.52 -14.80 9.77
CA ARG A 309 -3.96 -13.56 9.20
C ARG A 309 -2.71 -13.12 9.96
N SER A 310 -2.68 -13.26 11.28
CA SER A 310 -1.51 -12.95 12.11
C SER A 310 -0.35 -13.92 11.85
N GLU A 311 -0.64 -15.21 11.71
CA GLU A 311 0.34 -16.24 11.37
C GLU A 311 0.94 -16.02 9.97
N TRP A 312 0.10 -15.88 8.94
CA TRP A 312 0.55 -15.65 7.56
C TRP A 312 1.33 -14.35 7.42
N ARG A 313 0.95 -13.26 8.12
CA ARG A 313 1.75 -12.03 8.15
C ARG A 313 3.13 -12.23 8.77
N LYS A 314 3.25 -13.09 9.81
CA LYS A 314 4.56 -13.43 10.39
C LYS A 314 5.39 -14.29 9.43
N GLU A 315 4.75 -15.28 8.80
CA GLU A 315 5.38 -16.20 7.85
C GLU A 315 5.97 -15.47 6.64
N PHE A 316 5.15 -14.65 5.98
CA PHE A 316 5.51 -13.89 4.79
C PHE A 316 6.22 -12.57 5.10
N ARG A 317 6.48 -12.24 6.38
CA ARG A 317 7.16 -10.99 6.76
C ARG A 317 8.49 -10.79 6.02
N ARG A 318 9.20 -11.89 5.74
CA ARG A 318 10.52 -11.93 5.09
C ARG A 318 10.51 -11.56 3.60
N THR A 319 9.34 -11.43 2.97
CA THR A 319 9.26 -11.04 1.56
C THR A 319 9.36 -9.52 1.39
N ASN A 320 9.08 -8.74 2.45
CA ASN A 320 8.97 -7.28 2.36
C ASN A 320 9.63 -6.51 3.52
N TYR A 321 9.61 -7.04 4.75
CA TYR A 321 9.96 -6.28 5.95
C TYR A 321 11.25 -6.76 6.61
N SER A 322 12.14 -5.81 6.91
CA SER A 322 13.43 -6.06 7.58
C SER A 322 14.34 -7.03 6.80
N VAL A 323 14.26 -6.97 5.47
CA VAL A 323 15.04 -7.79 4.54
C VAL A 323 15.79 -6.90 3.56
N VAL A 324 16.85 -7.44 2.95
CA VAL A 324 17.72 -6.76 1.99
C VAL A 324 17.87 -7.66 0.76
N ARG A 325 17.94 -7.08 -0.43
CA ARG A 325 18.17 -7.90 -1.62
C ARG A 325 19.55 -8.55 -1.63
N PRO A 326 19.69 -9.76 -2.21
CA PRO A 326 20.96 -10.49 -2.23
C PRO A 326 22.11 -9.69 -2.85
N ASP A 327 21.87 -8.90 -3.89
CA ASP A 327 22.89 -8.07 -4.54
C ASP A 327 23.48 -7.01 -3.60
N VAL A 328 22.63 -6.26 -2.90
CA VAL A 328 23.05 -5.26 -1.90
C VAL A 328 23.72 -5.93 -0.70
N LEU A 329 23.17 -7.06 -0.24
CA LEU A 329 23.74 -7.84 0.85
C LEU A 329 25.15 -8.32 0.52
N ASN A 330 25.33 -8.92 -0.66
CA ASN A 330 26.61 -9.43 -1.13
C ASN A 330 27.62 -8.29 -1.30
N HIS A 331 27.20 -7.14 -1.82
CA HIS A 331 28.05 -5.96 -1.92
C HIS A 331 28.57 -5.50 -0.54
N ILE A 332 27.68 -5.35 0.45
CA ILE A 332 28.08 -4.98 1.82
C ILE A 332 29.02 -6.04 2.41
N HIS A 333 28.74 -7.32 2.20
CA HIS A 333 29.59 -8.40 2.67
C HIS A 333 30.99 -8.33 2.03
N THR A 334 31.10 -8.09 0.73
CA THR A 334 32.39 -7.89 0.04
C THR A 334 33.15 -6.71 0.63
N VAL A 335 32.51 -5.56 0.84
CA VAL A 335 33.14 -4.39 1.46
C VAL A 335 33.72 -4.73 2.83
N ILE A 336 32.95 -5.41 3.69
CA ILE A 336 33.39 -5.81 5.03
C ILE A 336 34.53 -6.83 4.97
N TYR A 337 34.47 -7.78 4.04
CA TYR A 337 35.52 -8.79 3.85
C TYR A 337 36.83 -8.16 3.38
N ASP A 338 36.78 -7.26 2.39
CA ASP A 338 37.96 -6.59 1.83
C ASP A 338 38.70 -5.74 2.87
N GLN A 339 38.01 -5.23 3.90
CA GLN A 339 38.63 -4.53 5.03
C GLN A 339 39.57 -5.42 5.87
N GLN A 340 39.45 -6.74 5.77
CA GLN A 340 40.30 -7.70 6.50
C GLN A 340 41.57 -8.07 5.72
N ILE A 341 41.68 -7.62 4.45
CA ILE A 341 42.77 -7.97 3.57
C ILE A 341 43.89 -6.95 3.72
N GLU A 342 45.02 -7.40 4.28
CA GLU A 342 46.24 -6.60 4.35
C GLU A 342 47.15 -6.90 3.16
N LEU A 343 47.57 -5.86 2.43
CA LEU A 343 48.60 -5.99 1.40
C LEU A 343 49.98 -5.72 2.01
N PRO A 344 51.01 -6.57 1.73
CA PRO A 344 52.36 -6.42 2.30
C PRO A 344 53.01 -5.05 2.04
N ALA A 345 52.68 -4.43 0.91
CA ALA A 345 53.00 -3.04 0.61
C ALA A 345 51.97 -2.50 -0.42
N PRO A 346 51.43 -1.29 -0.23
CA PRO A 346 50.60 -0.66 -1.25
C PRO A 346 51.45 -0.36 -2.49
N PHE A 347 51.02 -0.82 -3.66
CA PHE A 347 51.62 -0.38 -4.92
C PHE A 347 51.30 1.11 -5.14
N PRO A 348 52.26 1.94 -5.56
CA PRO A 348 52.01 3.36 -5.85
C PRO A 348 50.88 3.51 -6.88
N GLY A 349 49.82 4.23 -6.51
CA GLY A 349 48.63 4.46 -7.36
C GLY A 349 47.60 3.31 -7.35
N ALA A 350 47.87 2.18 -6.70
CA ALA A 350 46.85 1.17 -6.43
C ALA A 350 45.94 1.65 -5.30
N ALA A 351 44.63 1.52 -5.49
CA ALA A 351 43.67 1.74 -4.42
C ALA A 351 43.94 0.70 -3.31
N GLY A 352 44.36 1.17 -2.13
CA GLY A 352 44.30 0.38 -0.90
C GLY A 352 42.87 0.31 -0.36
N PRO A 353 42.60 -0.48 0.70
CA PRO A 353 41.31 -0.45 1.37
C PRO A 353 40.98 0.98 1.81
N SER A 354 39.68 1.33 1.79
CA SER A 354 39.21 2.63 2.28
C SER A 354 39.77 2.87 3.68
N GLN A 355 40.25 4.09 3.97
CA GLN A 355 40.62 4.42 5.35
C GLN A 355 39.41 4.46 6.29
N GLY A 356 38.21 4.56 5.72
CA GLY A 356 36.94 4.42 6.42
C GLY A 356 36.63 2.96 6.70
N TYR A 357 35.85 2.73 7.75
CA TYR A 357 35.49 1.40 8.22
C TYR A 357 33.98 1.20 8.12
N PHE A 358 33.53 0.02 7.72
CA PHE A 358 32.15 -0.39 7.74
C PHE A 358 31.99 -1.46 8.83
N GLU A 359 31.18 -1.15 9.85
CA GLU A 359 30.92 -2.03 10.99
C GLU A 359 29.44 -2.46 11.04
N ILE A 360 29.20 -3.70 11.46
CA ILE A 360 27.86 -4.22 11.79
C ILE A 360 27.79 -4.55 13.28
N LYS A 361 26.89 -3.86 13.99
CA LYS A 361 26.49 -4.16 15.38
C LYS A 361 25.11 -4.84 15.39
N ALA A 362 25.12 -6.15 15.15
CA ALA A 362 23.94 -7.01 15.24
C ALA A 362 23.59 -7.32 16.70
N ASN A 363 22.35 -7.73 16.97
CA ASN A 363 21.80 -7.96 18.31
C ASN A 363 21.81 -6.73 19.23
N THR A 364 22.02 -5.54 18.69
CA THR A 364 22.22 -4.31 19.45
C THR A 364 20.96 -3.45 19.45
N THR A 365 20.57 -2.96 20.62
CA THR A 365 19.43 -2.05 20.80
C THR A 365 19.90 -0.74 21.40
N VAL A 366 19.45 0.38 20.83
CA VAL A 366 19.63 1.71 21.42
C VAL A 366 18.62 1.86 22.55
N ILE A 367 19.09 2.06 23.78
CA ILE A 367 18.24 2.22 24.97
C ILE A 367 18.11 3.67 25.43
N GLY A 368 19.06 4.52 25.06
CA GLY A 368 19.05 5.95 25.35
C GLY A 368 20.01 6.68 24.42
N SER A 369 19.82 7.98 24.29
CA SER A 369 20.79 8.83 23.59
C SER A 369 20.82 10.24 24.16
N GLU A 370 21.98 10.88 24.04
CA GLU A 370 22.22 12.24 24.49
C GLU A 370 23.02 13.01 23.42
N ARG A 371 22.75 14.32 23.29
CA ARG A 371 23.59 15.21 22.48
C ARG A 371 24.69 15.76 23.38
N VAL A 372 25.93 15.48 23.02
CA VAL A 372 27.12 15.85 23.79
C VAL A 372 28.04 16.75 22.97
N LYS A 373 28.80 17.62 23.64
CA LYS A 373 29.82 18.44 22.96
C LYS A 373 31.01 17.56 22.58
N GLY A 374 31.25 17.42 21.28
CA GLY A 374 32.44 16.76 20.72
C GLY A 374 33.58 17.75 20.46
N THR A 375 34.68 17.22 19.92
CA THR A 375 35.88 18.02 19.58
C THR A 375 35.68 18.90 18.34
N VAL A 376 34.82 18.45 17.42
CA VAL A 376 34.62 19.05 16.08
C VAL A 376 33.14 19.43 15.86
N GLY A 377 32.42 19.66 16.96
CA GLY A 377 30.99 19.94 16.98
C GLY A 377 30.22 18.99 17.88
N ASP A 378 28.90 19.18 17.97
CA ASP A 378 28.03 18.30 18.75
C ASP A 378 28.02 16.88 18.17
N GLU A 379 28.10 15.89 19.04
CA GLU A 379 28.02 14.46 18.74
C GLU A 379 26.78 13.87 19.43
N PHE A 380 26.34 12.70 18.96
CA PHE A 380 25.29 11.91 19.59
C PHE A 380 25.92 10.71 20.29
N GLU A 381 25.79 10.68 21.61
CA GLU A 381 26.17 9.54 22.42
C GLU A 381 24.99 8.55 22.49
N LEU A 382 25.19 7.32 22.01
CA LEU A 382 24.20 6.25 22.02
C LEU A 382 24.56 5.23 23.10
N ASN A 383 23.60 4.96 23.98
CA ASN A 383 23.67 3.87 24.95
C ASN A 383 23.12 2.60 24.30
N LEU A 384 23.99 1.60 24.14
CA LEU A 384 23.74 0.39 23.37
C LEU A 384 23.77 -0.83 24.29
N ILE A 385 22.78 -1.71 24.15
CA ILE A 385 22.78 -3.04 24.78
C ILE A 385 22.84 -4.10 23.68
N ASN A 386 23.85 -4.96 23.74
CA ASN A 386 23.89 -6.20 22.97
C ASN A 386 23.12 -7.27 23.73
N LYS A 387 22.13 -7.92 23.09
CA LYS A 387 21.31 -8.98 23.71
C LYS A 387 22.12 -10.18 24.19
N LEU A 388 23.33 -10.37 23.67
CA LEU A 388 24.22 -11.46 24.08
C LEU A 388 25.06 -11.09 25.30
N ASP A 389 25.31 -9.80 25.54
CA ASP A 389 26.13 -9.29 26.65
C ASP A 389 25.25 -8.81 27.80
N VAL A 390 24.69 -9.76 28.54
CA VAL A 390 23.78 -9.46 29.66
C VAL A 390 24.47 -8.56 30.69
N GLY A 391 23.87 -7.40 30.95
CA GLY A 391 24.33 -6.44 31.96
C GLY A 391 25.44 -5.48 31.51
N LYS A 392 25.88 -5.54 30.25
CA LYS A 392 26.84 -4.57 29.70
C LYS A 392 26.13 -3.54 28.84
N THR A 393 26.42 -2.28 29.10
CA THR A 393 26.03 -1.15 28.25
C THR A 393 27.29 -0.63 27.56
N GLU A 394 27.28 -0.62 26.24
CA GLU A 394 28.29 0.04 25.41
C GLU A 394 27.85 1.48 25.16
N VAL A 395 28.78 2.43 25.23
CA VAL A 395 28.54 3.83 24.90
C VAL A 395 29.34 4.16 23.65
N ALA A 396 28.66 4.62 22.59
CA ALA A 396 29.30 4.95 21.31
C ALA A 396 28.85 6.32 20.80
N ARG A 397 29.78 7.10 20.25
CA ARG A 397 29.54 8.47 19.78
C ARG A 397 29.52 8.55 18.26
N TYR A 398 28.61 9.34 17.71
CA TYR A 398 28.43 9.51 16.27
C TYR A 398 28.17 10.98 15.92
N ASP A 399 28.65 11.43 14.76
CA ASP A 399 28.40 12.77 14.24
C ASP A 399 26.99 12.93 13.68
N ALA A 400 26.46 11.86 13.11
CA ALA A 400 25.12 11.83 12.54
C ALA A 400 24.49 10.43 12.69
N ILE A 401 23.17 10.42 12.75
CA ILE A 401 22.34 9.22 12.88
C ILE A 401 21.38 9.16 11.69
N PHE A 402 21.42 8.06 10.95
CA PHE A 402 20.55 7.80 9.81
C PHE A 402 19.56 6.69 10.18
N LEU A 403 18.27 6.95 9.99
CA LEU A 403 17.19 6.07 10.45
C LEU A 403 16.60 5.30 9.27
N GLY A 404 17.01 4.04 9.12
CA GLY A 404 16.42 3.04 8.23
C GLY A 404 15.33 2.23 8.93
N THR A 405 14.48 2.91 9.71
CA THR A 405 13.55 2.32 10.69
C THR A 405 12.13 2.11 10.15
N GLY A 406 11.92 2.38 8.86
CA GLY A 406 10.68 2.06 8.15
C GLY A 406 9.56 3.08 8.37
N PHE A 407 8.33 2.66 8.09
CA PHE A 407 7.17 3.55 8.06
C PHE A 407 5.99 2.92 8.80
N ASN A 408 5.18 3.77 9.43
CA ASN A 408 3.90 3.42 10.01
C ASN A 408 2.78 3.77 9.02
N ARG A 409 1.82 2.87 8.86
CA ARG A 409 0.72 2.99 7.89
C ARG A 409 -0.63 2.84 8.60
N SER A 410 -0.82 3.57 9.69
CA SER A 410 -2.07 3.53 10.44
C SER A 410 -2.93 4.73 10.07
N PRO A 411 -4.20 4.54 9.64
CA PRO A 411 -5.12 5.65 9.40
C PRO A 411 -5.30 6.54 10.64
N LYS A 412 -5.13 5.96 11.84
CA LYS A 412 -5.25 6.67 13.12
C LYS A 412 -4.17 7.74 13.35
N GLN A 413 -3.10 7.73 12.56
CA GLN A 413 -2.04 8.75 12.61
C GLN A 413 -2.33 9.92 11.66
N LEU A 414 -3.36 9.82 10.82
CA LEU A 414 -3.74 10.85 9.86
C LEU A 414 -4.67 11.86 10.54
N GLN A 415 -4.09 12.94 11.08
CA GLN A 415 -4.81 13.97 11.83
C GLN A 415 -5.99 14.57 11.06
N PHE A 416 -5.88 14.72 9.73
CA PHE A 416 -6.96 15.24 8.89
C PHE A 416 -8.21 14.35 8.85
N LEU A 417 -8.15 13.11 9.36
CA LEU A 417 -9.30 12.19 9.49
C LEU A 417 -9.94 12.21 10.88
N GLU A 418 -9.37 12.92 11.84
CA GLU A 418 -9.92 13.01 13.20
C GLU A 418 -11.41 13.39 13.24
N PRO A 419 -11.91 14.36 12.42
CA PRO A 419 -13.34 14.70 12.42
C PRO A 419 -14.25 13.55 11.95
N LEU A 420 -13.71 12.59 11.19
CA LEU A 420 -14.42 11.40 10.73
C LEU A 420 -14.38 10.23 11.73
N ALA A 421 -13.49 10.26 12.72
CA ALA A 421 -13.20 9.11 13.58
C ALA A 421 -14.44 8.60 14.33
N LYS A 422 -15.33 9.49 14.76
CA LYS A 422 -16.56 9.12 15.47
C LYS A 422 -17.60 8.39 14.59
N PHE A 423 -17.51 8.52 13.27
CA PHE A 423 -18.46 7.93 12.33
C PHE A 423 -17.95 6.63 11.69
N TYR A 424 -16.64 6.39 11.77
CA TYR A 424 -15.97 5.24 11.17
C TYR A 424 -15.13 4.52 12.23
N PRO A 425 -15.62 3.39 12.78
CA PRO A 425 -14.95 2.66 13.87
C PRO A 425 -13.48 2.30 13.60
N ALA A 426 -13.11 2.05 12.34
CA ALA A 426 -11.72 1.76 11.96
C ALA A 426 -10.74 2.92 12.22
N LEU A 427 -11.25 4.16 12.23
CA LEU A 427 -10.48 5.38 12.50
C LEU A 427 -10.40 5.71 14.00
N ASP A 428 -11.34 5.22 14.82
CA ASP A 428 -11.38 5.48 16.26
C ASP A 428 -10.34 4.63 17.04
N PRO A 429 -9.41 5.24 17.78
CA PRO A 429 -8.49 4.54 18.68
C PRO A 429 -9.20 3.72 19.77
N GLN A 430 -10.36 4.19 20.25
CA GLN A 430 -11.10 3.63 21.38
C GLN A 430 -12.20 2.63 20.97
N SER A 431 -12.52 2.53 19.68
CA SER A 431 -13.62 1.67 19.21
C SER A 431 -13.43 0.19 19.55
N ARG A 432 -12.20 -0.35 19.44
CA ARG A 432 -11.92 -1.75 19.85
C ARG A 432 -12.20 -2.02 21.33
N LEU A 433 -12.03 -1.02 22.20
CA LEU A 433 -12.37 -1.14 23.62
C LEU A 433 -13.89 -1.17 23.81
N ARG A 434 -14.66 -0.39 23.04
CA ARG A 434 -16.14 -0.44 23.10
C ARG A 434 -16.66 -1.79 22.61
N THR A 435 -16.15 -2.33 21.52
CA THR A 435 -16.52 -3.67 21.03
C THR A 435 -16.19 -4.75 22.07
N ALA A 436 -14.99 -4.71 22.67
CA ALA A 436 -14.61 -5.64 23.74
C ALA A 436 -15.43 -5.49 25.04
N MET A 437 -15.88 -4.27 25.38
CA MET A 437 -16.71 -4.01 26.55
C MET A 437 -18.21 -4.23 26.33
N SER A 438 -18.67 -4.35 25.08
CA SER A 438 -20.08 -4.60 24.74
C SER A 438 -20.49 -6.08 24.89
N GLY A 439 -19.59 -6.93 25.39
CA GLY A 439 -19.86 -8.36 25.58
C GLY A 439 -19.90 -9.18 24.29
N SER A 440 -19.57 -8.61 23.13
CA SER A 440 -19.34 -9.39 21.92
C SER A 440 -18.02 -10.15 22.09
N SER A 441 -18.14 -11.46 22.15
CA SER A 441 -17.19 -12.52 21.76
C SER A 441 -15.76 -12.06 21.39
N THR A 442 -14.75 -12.75 21.92
CA THR A 442 -13.34 -12.52 21.51
C THR A 442 -13.19 -12.59 19.98
N PRO A 443 -12.15 -11.99 19.37
CA PRO A 443 -11.97 -12.03 17.91
C PRO A 443 -12.00 -13.44 17.31
N ASP A 444 -11.61 -14.46 18.09
CA ASP A 444 -11.71 -15.88 17.72
C ASP A 444 -13.14 -16.45 17.88
N GLN A 445 -13.91 -16.01 18.88
CA GLN A 445 -15.31 -16.44 19.10
C GLN A 445 -16.30 -15.88 18.04
N ILE A 446 -16.00 -14.75 17.40
CA ILE A 446 -16.84 -14.18 16.33
C ILE A 446 -16.62 -14.93 15.00
N GLN A 447 -15.49 -15.62 14.84
CA GLN A 447 -15.31 -16.48 13.66
C GLN A 447 -16.18 -17.73 13.73
N ASP A 448 -16.39 -18.23 14.95
CA ASP A 448 -17.45 -19.20 15.17
C ASP A 448 -18.78 -18.58 14.71
N GLU A 449 -19.11 -17.32 15.05
CA GLU A 449 -20.33 -16.66 14.53
C GLU A 449 -20.41 -16.55 13.00
N ALA A 450 -19.36 -16.12 12.29
CA ALA A 450 -19.37 -16.06 10.82
C ALA A 450 -19.42 -17.44 10.14
N SER A 451 -18.88 -18.47 10.79
CA SER A 451 -19.00 -19.88 10.36
C SER A 451 -20.34 -20.52 10.75
N MET A 452 -21.04 -19.91 11.72
CA MET A 452 -22.36 -20.29 12.22
C MET A 452 -23.48 -19.46 11.58
N CYS A 453 -23.14 -18.45 10.77
CA CYS A 453 -24.07 -17.71 9.92
C CYS A 453 -24.72 -18.66 8.90
N GLY A 454 -26.01 -18.47 8.64
CA GLY A 454 -26.77 -19.32 7.73
C GLY A 454 -26.44 -19.08 6.25
N THR A 455 -25.83 -17.93 5.91
CA THR A 455 -25.49 -17.52 4.54
C THR A 455 -24.15 -16.79 4.45
N GLU A 456 -23.51 -16.83 3.26
CA GLU A 456 -22.26 -16.10 2.98
C GLU A 456 -22.42 -14.57 3.13
N GLU A 457 -23.61 -14.04 2.87
CA GLU A 457 -23.89 -12.60 3.02
C GLU A 457 -23.86 -12.15 4.49
N GLU A 458 -24.40 -12.97 5.39
CA GLU A 458 -24.33 -12.72 6.83
C GLU A 458 -22.89 -12.76 7.34
N ALA A 459 -22.12 -13.76 6.87
CA ALA A 459 -20.70 -13.88 7.18
C ALA A 459 -19.89 -12.67 6.67
N GLU A 460 -20.22 -12.16 5.48
CA GLU A 460 -19.57 -10.96 4.94
C GLU A 460 -19.91 -9.70 5.76
N ARG A 461 -21.19 -9.46 6.09
CA ARG A 461 -21.57 -8.33 6.95
C ARG A 461 -20.91 -8.39 8.33
N ALA A 462 -20.76 -9.59 8.90
CA ALA A 462 -20.06 -9.79 10.16
C ALA A 462 -18.57 -9.40 10.06
N ARG A 463 -17.89 -9.80 8.97
CA ARG A 463 -16.50 -9.39 8.68
C ARG A 463 -16.37 -7.88 8.54
N GLU A 464 -17.26 -7.25 7.77
CA GLU A 464 -17.29 -5.80 7.55
C GLU A 464 -17.46 -5.04 8.87
N ARG A 465 -18.43 -5.45 9.70
CA ARG A 465 -18.68 -4.88 11.04
C ARG A 465 -17.46 -5.00 11.94
N GLN A 466 -16.86 -6.19 12.03
CA GLN A 466 -15.72 -6.45 12.91
C GLN A 466 -14.48 -5.66 12.49
N ARG A 467 -14.27 -5.52 11.18
CA ARG A 467 -13.06 -4.91 10.62
C ARG A 467 -13.19 -3.41 10.42
N GLY A 468 -14.42 -2.88 10.38
CA GLY A 468 -14.72 -1.47 10.13
C GLY A 468 -14.35 -1.02 8.70
N ILE A 469 -14.12 -1.98 7.81
CA ILE A 469 -13.76 -1.80 6.40
C ILE A 469 -14.39 -2.95 5.62
N THR A 470 -14.61 -2.76 4.33
CA THR A 470 -15.13 -3.73 3.37
C THR A 470 -14.00 -4.36 2.55
N ARG A 471 -14.31 -5.41 1.79
CA ARG A 471 -13.35 -6.07 0.89
C ARG A 471 -12.87 -5.17 -0.25
N ASP A 472 -13.70 -4.22 -0.68
CA ASP A 472 -13.39 -3.20 -1.69
C ASP A 472 -12.77 -1.93 -1.08
N TYR A 473 -12.14 -2.05 0.11
CA TYR A 473 -11.36 -0.99 0.78
C TYR A 473 -12.14 0.22 1.29
N ARG A 474 -13.48 0.18 1.26
CA ARG A 474 -14.35 1.24 1.79
C ARG A 474 -14.50 1.09 3.30
N LEU A 475 -14.33 2.17 4.04
CA LEU A 475 -14.65 2.21 5.46
C LEU A 475 -16.14 1.99 5.70
N VAL A 476 -16.47 1.20 6.72
CA VAL A 476 -17.85 0.96 7.13
C VAL A 476 -18.21 2.00 8.18
N SER A 477 -19.29 2.75 7.92
CA SER A 477 -19.80 3.74 8.85
C SER A 477 -20.64 3.10 9.94
N VAL A 478 -20.72 3.72 11.12
CA VAL A 478 -21.71 3.37 12.16
C VAL A 478 -23.17 3.45 11.68
N ALA A 479 -23.45 4.20 10.61
CA ALA A 479 -24.78 4.30 10.01
C ALA A 479 -25.07 3.18 8.98
N ASP A 480 -24.09 2.33 8.68
CA ASP A 480 -24.25 1.23 7.74
C ASP A 480 -25.21 0.15 8.32
N PRO A 481 -26.10 -0.46 7.52
CA PRO A 481 -26.92 -1.59 7.96
C PRO A 481 -26.11 -2.73 8.60
N ALA A 482 -24.84 -2.88 8.23
CA ALA A 482 -23.93 -3.80 8.90
C ALA A 482 -23.84 -3.53 10.41
N PHE A 483 -24.01 -2.30 10.90
CA PHE A 483 -24.02 -1.95 12.33
C PHE A 483 -25.42 -1.80 12.94
N ALA A 484 -26.49 -1.85 12.13
CA ALA A 484 -27.85 -1.85 12.65
C ALA A 484 -28.09 -3.15 13.44
N ALA A 485 -28.51 -3.01 14.70
CA ALA A 485 -28.72 -4.13 15.61
C ALA A 485 -29.65 -5.19 14.99
N GLU A 486 -29.27 -6.46 15.14
CA GLU A 486 -30.19 -7.58 14.97
C GLU A 486 -31.46 -7.30 15.78
N GLY A 487 -32.59 -7.25 15.07
CA GLY A 487 -33.89 -7.14 15.71
C GLY A 487 -34.10 -8.30 16.67
N GLN A 488 -34.45 -7.96 17.92
CA GLN A 488 -35.28 -8.74 18.84
C GLN A 488 -35.12 -10.27 18.75
N LEU A 489 -34.28 -10.82 19.62
CA LEU A 489 -34.44 -12.20 20.10
C LEU A 489 -35.93 -12.46 20.40
N PRO A 490 -36.57 -13.51 19.86
CA PRO A 490 -37.95 -13.82 20.19
C PRO A 490 -38.02 -14.14 21.67
N THR A 491 -38.67 -13.26 22.44
CA THR A 491 -39.12 -13.57 23.79
C THR A 491 -40.25 -14.59 23.69
N SER A 492 -39.91 -15.88 23.72
CA SER A 492 -40.84 -16.91 24.17
C SER A 492 -40.18 -17.74 25.26
N VAL A 493 -40.47 -17.33 26.49
CA VAL A 493 -40.25 -18.12 27.70
C VAL A 493 -41.13 -19.37 27.60
N GLY A 494 -40.51 -20.52 27.32
CA GLY A 494 -41.08 -21.84 27.57
C GLY A 494 -40.50 -22.39 28.87
N SER A 495 -41.29 -22.38 29.94
CA SER A 495 -40.92 -22.87 31.28
C SER A 495 -40.37 -24.31 31.27
N PRO A 496 -39.42 -24.65 32.17
CA PRO A 496 -38.82 -25.98 32.21
C PRO A 496 -39.71 -26.98 32.96
N ALA A 497 -40.07 -28.07 32.28
CA ALA A 497 -40.70 -29.23 32.91
C ALA A 497 -39.63 -30.16 33.49
N ARG A 498 -39.61 -30.17 34.81
CA ARG A 498 -38.92 -31.03 35.77
C ARG A 498 -39.03 -32.55 35.47
N ARG A 499 -37.91 -33.26 35.29
CA ARG A 499 -37.72 -34.71 35.61
C ARG A 499 -36.25 -34.94 36.00
N ARG A 500 -35.95 -35.07 37.29
CA ARG A 500 -35.71 -36.32 38.07
C ARG A 500 -34.37 -37.01 37.77
N SER A 501 -33.40 -36.70 38.65
CA SER A 501 -32.53 -37.59 39.43
C SER A 501 -32.21 -38.99 38.90
N GLY A 502 -30.92 -39.27 38.79
CA GLY A 502 -30.34 -40.61 38.84
C GLY A 502 -28.82 -40.52 38.94
N ASP A 503 -28.28 -40.78 40.14
CA ASP A 503 -26.86 -40.99 40.45
C ASP A 503 -26.21 -42.03 39.53
N SER A 504 -24.92 -41.86 39.21
CA SER A 504 -23.86 -42.76 39.68
C SER A 504 -22.48 -42.44 39.10
N ASP A 505 -21.51 -42.66 39.98
CA ASP A 505 -20.05 -42.64 39.89
C ASP A 505 -19.36 -43.04 38.57
N GLY A 506 -18.14 -42.50 38.38
CA GLY A 506 -17.15 -43.13 37.51
C GLY A 506 -16.02 -42.21 37.05
N GLN A 507 -14.96 -42.12 37.85
CA GLN A 507 -13.66 -41.56 37.47
C GLN A 507 -12.91 -42.46 36.44
N PRO A 508 -11.75 -42.03 35.89
CA PRO A 508 -11.40 -42.15 34.47
C PRO A 508 -10.56 -43.39 34.12
N SER A 509 -10.46 -43.71 32.83
CA SER A 509 -9.35 -44.52 32.34
C SER A 509 -8.83 -44.03 30.98
N ALA A 510 -7.50 -43.96 30.90
CA ALA A 510 -6.71 -43.66 29.72
C ALA A 510 -6.37 -44.97 28.99
N TYR A 511 -6.31 -44.97 27.65
CA TYR A 511 -5.44 -45.79 26.77
C TYR A 511 -5.61 -45.22 25.35
N SER A 512 -4.60 -44.57 24.75
CA SER A 512 -3.50 -45.14 23.96
C SER A 512 -3.85 -45.45 22.49
N ARG A 513 -3.20 -44.68 21.60
CA ARG A 513 -2.63 -44.99 20.27
C ARG A 513 -3.34 -46.03 19.38
N SER A 514 -3.68 -45.65 18.16
CA SER A 514 -2.96 -46.14 16.97
C SER A 514 -3.36 -45.40 15.68
N SER A 515 -2.36 -45.34 14.81
CA SER A 515 -2.28 -44.82 13.45
C SER A 515 -3.21 -45.52 12.45
N SER A 516 -3.69 -44.78 11.45
CA SER A 516 -3.85 -45.33 10.10
C SER A 516 -3.58 -44.27 9.03
N VAL A 517 -2.85 -44.73 8.01
CA VAL A 517 -2.40 -44.05 6.81
C VAL A 517 -3.43 -44.31 5.72
N GLY A 518 -3.77 -43.28 4.95
CA GLY A 518 -4.53 -43.35 3.70
C GLY A 518 -4.74 -41.90 3.25
N GLY A 519 -4.14 -41.41 2.18
CA GLY A 519 -4.14 -41.94 0.82
C GLY A 519 -4.55 -40.74 -0.04
N LEU A 520 -3.56 -39.96 -0.47
CA LEU A 520 -3.74 -38.81 -1.35
C LEU A 520 -4.19 -39.28 -2.73
N SER A 521 -5.33 -38.77 -3.20
CA SER A 521 -5.71 -38.83 -4.61
C SER A 521 -5.75 -37.40 -5.15
N LEU A 522 -4.79 -37.11 -6.03
CA LEU A 522 -4.79 -35.98 -6.93
C LEU A 522 -5.86 -36.19 -8.00
N VAL A 523 -6.75 -35.22 -8.16
CA VAL A 523 -7.50 -35.06 -9.41
C VAL A 523 -7.33 -33.61 -9.88
N SER A 524 -6.55 -33.49 -10.94
CA SER A 524 -6.46 -32.32 -11.80
C SER A 524 -7.79 -32.11 -12.52
N SER A 525 -8.28 -30.88 -12.63
CA SER A 525 -9.34 -30.54 -13.57
C SER A 525 -9.13 -29.13 -14.09
N THR A 526 -8.51 -29.09 -15.26
CA THR A 526 -8.62 -28.01 -16.24
C THR A 526 -10.08 -27.82 -16.65
N SER A 527 -10.62 -26.62 -16.51
CA SER A 527 -11.83 -26.21 -17.23
C SER A 527 -11.61 -24.83 -17.87
N THR A 528 -11.54 -24.89 -19.19
CA THR A 528 -11.55 -23.79 -20.14
C THR A 528 -12.91 -23.10 -20.16
N LEU A 529 -12.85 -21.78 -20.29
CA LEU A 529 -13.95 -20.85 -20.58
C LEU A 529 -14.78 -21.29 -21.80
N ASN A 530 -16.11 -21.24 -21.67
CA ASN A 530 -16.99 -20.80 -22.74
C ASN A 530 -18.31 -20.26 -22.18
N GLU A 531 -18.88 -19.32 -22.94
CA GLU A 531 -19.90 -18.32 -22.60
C GLU A 531 -21.30 -18.83 -22.29
N SER A 532 -22.09 -17.88 -21.75
CA SER A 532 -23.56 -17.77 -21.70
C SER A 532 -24.29 -18.57 -20.62
N ASP A 533 -24.53 -17.89 -19.49
CA ASP A 533 -25.85 -17.95 -18.85
C ASP A 533 -26.17 -16.63 -18.15
N GLY A 534 -27.14 -15.90 -18.72
CA GLY A 534 -27.73 -14.73 -18.12
C GLY A 534 -28.65 -15.15 -16.98
N LEU A 535 -28.17 -15.06 -15.75
CA LEU A 535 -28.99 -15.17 -14.56
C LEU A 535 -29.11 -13.80 -13.90
N SER A 536 -30.25 -13.19 -14.16
CA SER A 536 -30.79 -12.00 -13.52
C SER A 536 -30.74 -12.16 -11.99
N ARG A 537 -29.79 -11.49 -11.33
CA ARG A 537 -29.80 -11.29 -9.87
C ARG A 537 -30.91 -10.29 -9.51
N SER A 538 -32.11 -10.79 -9.26
CA SER A 538 -33.18 -10.00 -8.63
C SER A 538 -32.94 -9.96 -7.11
N GLY A 539 -32.21 -8.96 -6.63
CA GLY A 539 -32.19 -8.58 -5.22
C GLY A 539 -33.53 -7.94 -4.83
N SER A 540 -34.09 -8.36 -3.70
CA SER A 540 -35.35 -7.82 -3.17
C SER A 540 -35.18 -6.35 -2.73
N PRO A 541 -36.15 -5.45 -2.99
CA PRO A 541 -36.03 -4.03 -2.70
C PRO A 541 -36.45 -3.76 -1.26
N ASN A 542 -35.49 -3.56 -0.35
CA ASN A 542 -35.79 -3.10 1.01
C ASN A 542 -35.08 -1.78 1.32
N THR A 543 -35.91 -0.75 1.52
CA THR A 543 -35.65 0.57 2.13
C THR A 543 -34.51 1.40 1.54
N THR A 544 -34.91 2.37 0.72
CA THR A 544 -34.16 3.55 0.26
C THR A 544 -33.39 4.25 1.39
N SER A 545 -32.10 3.95 1.54
CA SER A 545 -31.14 4.83 2.22
C SER A 545 -30.27 5.49 1.14
N ALA A 546 -30.48 6.78 0.91
CA ALA A 546 -29.57 7.55 0.07
C ALA A 546 -28.15 7.47 0.68
N SER A 547 -27.16 7.08 -0.12
CA SER A 547 -25.89 6.54 0.38
C SER A 547 -25.03 7.59 1.08
N THR A 548 -24.51 7.26 2.26
CA THR A 548 -23.44 8.00 2.94
C THR A 548 -22.19 8.14 2.05
N PRO A 549 -21.36 9.19 2.25
CA PRO A 549 -20.10 9.34 1.53
C PRO A 549 -19.22 8.10 1.66
N SER A 550 -18.59 7.69 0.56
CA SER A 550 -17.66 6.55 0.59
C SER A 550 -16.25 7.05 0.90
N VAL A 551 -15.58 6.39 1.85
CA VAL A 551 -14.19 6.68 2.23
C VAL A 551 -13.35 5.44 1.96
N TYR A 552 -12.52 5.47 0.92
CA TYR A 552 -11.65 4.35 0.54
C TYR A 552 -10.23 4.54 1.11
N LEU A 553 -9.67 3.49 1.70
CA LEU A 553 -8.32 3.50 2.26
C LEU A 553 -7.38 2.62 1.42
N MET A 554 -6.25 3.16 0.96
CA MET A 554 -5.28 2.40 0.17
C MET A 554 -3.90 2.40 0.83
N GLY A 555 -3.34 1.21 1.07
CA GLY A 555 -1.95 1.06 1.52
C GLY A 555 -1.75 1.14 3.03
N CYS A 556 -2.80 0.90 3.81
CA CYS A 556 -2.82 0.89 5.28
C CYS A 556 -3.67 -0.24 5.89
N ASN A 557 -4.00 -1.26 5.10
CA ASN A 557 -4.98 -2.31 5.41
C ASN A 557 -4.36 -3.71 5.47
N GLU A 558 -3.04 -3.84 5.66
CA GLU A 558 -2.38 -5.16 5.69
C GLU A 558 -2.96 -6.12 6.71
N ALA A 559 -3.49 -5.59 7.81
CA ALA A 559 -4.16 -6.39 8.84
C ALA A 559 -5.38 -7.12 8.29
N THR A 560 -6.10 -6.57 7.31
CA THR A 560 -7.37 -7.11 6.77
C THR A 560 -7.28 -7.60 5.32
N HIS A 561 -6.35 -7.05 4.52
CA HIS A 561 -6.21 -7.31 3.08
C HIS A 561 -4.88 -7.98 2.68
N GLY A 562 -3.98 -8.22 3.65
CA GLY A 562 -2.72 -8.91 3.43
C GLY A 562 -1.55 -7.99 3.08
N LEU A 563 -0.33 -8.55 3.01
CA LEU A 563 0.91 -7.78 2.83
C LEU A 563 0.99 -7.05 1.48
N SER A 564 0.26 -7.50 0.48
CA SER A 564 0.17 -6.84 -0.83
C SER A 564 -0.44 -5.44 -0.74
N ASP A 565 -1.24 -5.14 0.29
CA ASP A 565 -1.94 -3.85 0.38
C ASP A 565 -0.98 -2.64 0.36
N SER A 566 0.18 -2.74 1.01
CA SER A 566 1.14 -1.63 1.03
C SER A 566 2.04 -1.52 -0.21
N LEU A 567 1.93 -2.48 -1.14
CA LEU A 567 2.85 -2.64 -2.25
C LEU A 567 2.32 -2.03 -3.55
N LEU A 568 3.28 -1.58 -4.38
CA LEU A 568 3.02 -1.20 -5.76
C LEU A 568 2.49 -2.36 -6.61
N SER A 569 2.82 -3.59 -6.23
CA SER A 569 2.60 -4.78 -7.03
C SER A 569 1.14 -5.07 -7.38
N ILE A 570 0.17 -4.48 -6.67
CA ILE A 570 -1.27 -4.73 -6.89
C ILE A 570 -2.08 -3.46 -7.14
N VAL A 571 -1.43 -2.31 -7.37
CA VAL A 571 -2.15 -1.02 -7.48
C VAL A 571 -3.13 -0.98 -8.66
N ALA A 572 -2.76 -1.59 -9.80
CA ALA A 572 -3.63 -1.69 -10.98
C ALA A 572 -4.91 -2.49 -10.68
N PHE A 573 -4.76 -3.61 -9.99
CA PHE A 573 -5.88 -4.48 -9.62
C PHE A 573 -6.80 -3.81 -8.59
N ARG A 574 -6.21 -3.22 -7.54
CA ARG A 574 -6.96 -2.47 -6.52
C ARG A 574 -7.71 -1.28 -7.12
N ALA A 575 -7.08 -0.57 -8.06
CA ALA A 575 -7.73 0.52 -8.78
C ALA A 575 -8.98 0.03 -9.53
N SER A 576 -8.94 -1.17 -10.10
CA SER A 576 -10.10 -1.80 -10.75
C SER A 576 -11.22 -2.10 -9.74
N GLU A 577 -10.89 -2.67 -8.57
CA GLU A 577 -11.87 -2.99 -7.54
C GLU A 577 -12.57 -1.73 -7.00
N ILE A 578 -11.80 -0.67 -6.73
CA ILE A 578 -12.36 0.61 -6.26
C ILE A 578 -13.21 1.27 -7.36
N THR A 579 -12.76 1.21 -8.62
CA THR A 579 -13.54 1.74 -9.77
C THR A 579 -14.90 1.05 -9.85
N GLN A 580 -14.93 -0.28 -9.74
CA GLN A 580 -16.17 -1.06 -9.77
C GLN A 580 -17.09 -0.70 -8.59
N SER A 581 -16.53 -0.60 -7.38
CA SER A 581 -17.30 -0.19 -6.19
C SER A 581 -17.94 1.20 -6.35
N LEU A 582 -17.20 2.16 -6.91
CA LEU A 582 -17.72 3.51 -7.17
C LEU A 582 -18.86 3.49 -8.19
N LEU A 583 -18.74 2.70 -9.27
CA LEU A 583 -19.78 2.55 -10.29
C LEU A 583 -21.07 1.93 -9.74
N GLU A 584 -20.96 0.84 -8.99
CA GLU A 584 -22.12 0.14 -8.40
C GLU A 584 -22.90 1.07 -7.46
N ARG A 585 -22.20 1.89 -6.68
CA ARG A 585 -22.84 2.87 -5.79
C ARG A 585 -23.46 4.03 -6.55
N SER A 586 -22.81 4.52 -7.61
CA SER A 586 -23.37 5.60 -8.44
C SER A 586 -24.68 5.16 -9.11
N ALA A 587 -24.74 3.92 -9.61
CA ALA A 587 -25.95 3.33 -10.19
C ALA A 587 -27.09 3.21 -9.16
N ALA A 588 -26.78 2.81 -7.92
CA ALA A 588 -27.77 2.72 -6.83
C ALA A 588 -28.37 4.09 -6.47
N VAL A 589 -27.56 5.16 -6.45
CA VAL A 589 -28.05 6.54 -6.24
C VAL A 589 -28.93 7.00 -7.40
N SER A 590 -28.56 6.68 -8.64
CA SER A 590 -29.33 7.06 -9.84
C SER A 590 -30.71 6.39 -9.87
N SER A 591 -30.80 5.13 -9.46
CA SER A 591 -32.06 4.35 -9.40
C SER A 591 -33.03 4.78 -8.29
N SER A 592 -32.57 5.50 -7.27
CA SER A 592 -33.37 5.92 -6.10
C SER A 592 -33.91 7.36 -6.20
N SER A 593 -33.67 8.04 -7.33
CA SER A 593 -34.24 9.36 -7.62
C SER A 593 -35.68 9.21 -8.14
N PRO A 594 -36.71 9.86 -7.54
CA PRO A 594 -38.08 9.72 -8.02
C PRO A 594 -38.20 10.37 -9.41
N SER A 595 -38.53 9.56 -10.41
CA SER A 595 -38.84 10.05 -11.76
C SER A 595 -39.99 11.06 -11.68
N SER A 596 -39.74 12.30 -12.09
CA SER A 596 -40.76 13.30 -12.30
C SER A 596 -41.65 12.82 -13.46
N ARG A 597 -42.85 12.37 -13.14
CA ARG A 597 -43.90 12.16 -14.14
C ARG A 597 -44.24 13.49 -14.78
N SER A 598 -43.80 13.73 -16.01
CA SER A 598 -44.38 14.75 -16.89
C SER A 598 -45.71 14.23 -17.47
N PRO A 599 -46.78 15.04 -17.47
CA PRO A 599 -48.09 14.63 -17.95
C PRO A 599 -48.15 14.59 -19.48
N SER A 600 -48.86 13.60 -19.99
CA SER A 600 -49.13 13.35 -21.40
C SER A 600 -50.04 14.41 -22.04
N GLY A 601 -49.69 14.86 -23.25
CA GLY A 601 -50.52 15.69 -24.14
C GLY A 601 -49.91 15.79 -25.55
N PHE A 602 -50.61 15.19 -26.52
CA PHE A 602 -50.41 15.03 -27.99
C PHE A 602 -50.02 16.27 -28.85
N PRO A 603 -49.80 16.19 -30.20
CA PRO A 603 -49.52 15.06 -31.12
C PRO A 603 -48.28 15.26 -32.06
N ALA A 604 -48.05 14.25 -32.92
CA ALA A 604 -47.00 14.01 -33.92
C ALA A 604 -46.59 15.16 -34.87
N LEU A 605 -45.34 15.11 -35.38
CA LEU A 605 -44.97 15.10 -36.82
C LEU A 605 -43.44 15.02 -37.04
N HIS A 606 -43.08 14.40 -38.17
CA HIS A 606 -41.79 14.28 -38.87
C HIS A 606 -40.85 13.09 -38.55
N GLU A 607 -41.02 12.06 -39.39
CA GLU A 607 -39.99 11.12 -39.83
C GLU A 607 -38.83 11.85 -40.53
N GLU A 608 -37.59 11.46 -40.20
CA GLU A 608 -36.48 11.52 -41.16
C GLU A 608 -35.65 10.24 -41.03
N LYS A 609 -35.60 9.47 -42.13
CA LYS A 609 -34.82 8.25 -42.31
C LYS A 609 -33.35 8.61 -42.56
N ALA A 610 -32.43 7.97 -41.83
CA ALA A 610 -31.02 7.85 -42.23
C ALA A 610 -30.59 6.38 -42.15
N ALA A 611 -29.72 5.99 -43.09
CA ALA A 611 -29.52 4.64 -43.57
C ALA A 611 -28.44 3.84 -42.80
N GLU A 612 -28.77 2.61 -42.42
CA GLU A 612 -27.83 1.56 -42.00
C GLU A 612 -28.19 0.25 -42.71
N SER A 613 -27.48 -0.12 -43.78
CA SER A 613 -27.50 -1.52 -44.29
C SER A 613 -26.36 -1.84 -45.28
N ASN A 614 -25.09 -1.59 -44.94
CA ASN A 614 -23.97 -2.07 -45.78
C ASN A 614 -22.80 -2.73 -45.04
N ASP A 615 -22.73 -2.66 -43.70
CA ASP A 615 -21.57 -3.20 -42.95
C ASP A 615 -21.71 -4.69 -42.58
N GLU A 616 -22.93 -5.18 -42.39
CA GLU A 616 -23.16 -6.56 -41.94
C GLU A 616 -22.82 -7.61 -43.01
N THR A 617 -22.93 -7.24 -44.30
CA THR A 617 -22.62 -8.09 -45.45
C THR A 617 -21.12 -8.23 -45.68
N LEU A 618 -20.33 -7.19 -45.37
CA LEU A 618 -18.87 -7.20 -45.50
C LEU A 618 -18.21 -8.05 -44.40
N LEU A 619 -18.70 -7.95 -43.17
CA LEU A 619 -18.23 -8.78 -42.05
C LEU A 619 -18.51 -10.28 -42.28
N LYS A 620 -19.67 -10.63 -42.83
CA LYS A 620 -20.01 -12.02 -43.17
C LYS A 620 -19.16 -12.58 -44.32
N GLN A 621 -18.74 -11.74 -45.28
CA GLN A 621 -17.82 -12.15 -46.34
C GLN A 621 -16.37 -12.33 -45.84
N ALA A 622 -15.90 -11.44 -44.95
CA ALA A 622 -14.57 -11.55 -44.36
C ALA A 622 -14.40 -12.83 -43.52
N SER A 623 -15.41 -13.16 -42.70
CA SER A 623 -15.42 -14.36 -41.86
C SER A 623 -15.41 -15.66 -42.68
N ARG A 624 -16.14 -15.71 -43.80
CA ARG A 624 -16.11 -16.87 -44.73
C ARG A 624 -14.74 -17.06 -45.39
N LYS A 625 -14.06 -15.97 -45.74
CA LYS A 625 -12.71 -16.03 -46.33
C LYS A 625 -11.67 -16.51 -45.33
N ALA A 626 -11.75 -16.07 -44.07
CA ALA A 626 -10.88 -16.53 -42.99
C ALA A 626 -11.03 -18.05 -42.74
N ASN A 627 -12.27 -18.55 -42.68
CA ASN A 627 -12.53 -19.98 -42.46
C ASN A 627 -12.06 -20.85 -43.63
N ALA A 628 -12.21 -20.39 -44.88
CA ALA A 628 -11.67 -21.11 -46.03
C ALA A 628 -10.14 -21.22 -46.00
N THR A 629 -9.46 -20.19 -45.51
CA THR A 629 -8.00 -20.14 -45.42
C THR A 629 -7.49 -21.08 -44.31
N LEU A 630 -8.21 -21.17 -43.19
CA LEU A 630 -7.90 -22.10 -42.10
C LEU A 630 -8.04 -23.58 -42.52
N HIS A 631 -9.06 -23.92 -43.30
CA HIS A 631 -9.19 -25.26 -43.86
C HIS A 631 -8.07 -25.61 -44.82
N GLN A 632 -7.64 -24.66 -45.66
CA GLN A 632 -6.55 -24.88 -46.61
C GLN A 632 -5.20 -25.10 -45.92
N VAL A 633 -4.95 -24.43 -44.79
CA VAL A 633 -3.75 -24.61 -43.96
C VAL A 633 -3.80 -25.96 -43.22
N ALA A 634 -4.97 -26.38 -42.74
CA ALA A 634 -5.14 -27.68 -42.09
C ALA A 634 -4.88 -28.85 -43.07
N ASP A 635 -5.35 -28.75 -44.32
CA ASP A 635 -5.10 -29.76 -45.36
C ASP A 635 -3.62 -29.82 -45.75
N GLN A 636 -2.93 -28.68 -45.80
CA GLN A 636 -1.48 -28.64 -46.05
C GLN A 636 -0.66 -29.26 -44.92
N LEU A 637 -1.07 -29.03 -43.67
CA LEU A 637 -0.44 -29.67 -42.49
C LEU A 637 -0.65 -31.18 -42.49
N HIS A 638 -1.84 -31.66 -42.88
CA HIS A 638 -2.13 -33.08 -42.97
C HIS A 638 -1.32 -33.76 -44.09
N CYS A 639 -1.14 -33.10 -45.25
CA CYS A 639 -0.25 -33.59 -46.32
C CYS A 639 1.22 -33.66 -45.88
N LEU A 640 1.70 -32.66 -45.11
CA LEU A 640 3.06 -32.65 -44.58
C LEU A 640 3.30 -33.77 -43.55
N GLN A 641 2.33 -34.05 -42.67
CA GLN A 641 2.43 -35.16 -41.71
C GLN A 641 2.41 -36.54 -42.38
N SER A 642 1.66 -36.68 -43.47
CA SER A 642 1.60 -37.91 -44.28
C SER A 642 2.92 -38.18 -45.02
N SER A 643 3.66 -37.12 -45.37
CA SER A 643 4.93 -37.20 -46.11
C SER A 643 6.14 -37.48 -45.22
N VAL A 644 6.01 -37.33 -43.89
CA VAL A 644 7.06 -37.60 -42.89
C VAL A 644 6.96 -39.03 -42.32
N THR A 645 5.89 -39.76 -42.63
CA THR A 645 5.63 -41.13 -42.14
C THR A 645 5.67 -42.21 -43.22
N ALA A 646 6.07 -41.86 -44.46
CA ALA A 646 6.44 -42.77 -45.53
C ALA A 646 7.93 -42.56 -45.88
#